data_AF-A0A8H6GQ68-F1
#
_entry.id   AF-A0A8H6GQ68-F1
#
_cell.length_a   1.000
_cell.length_b   1.000
_cell.length_c   1.000
_cell.angle_alpha   90.00
_cell.angle_beta   90.00
_cell.angle_gamma   90.00
#
_symmetry.space_group_name_H-M   'P 1'
#
loop_
_entity.id
_entity.type
_entity.pdbx_description
1 polymer ?
#
loop_
_entity_poly.entity_id
_entity_poly.type
_entity_poly.pdbx_seq_one_letter_code
_entity_poly.pdbx_strand_id
1 'polypeptide(L)'
;MAGKPVRKRWLMKCRSTSTGRKCDGYQTEAPSPPAKSSPSVISSPTSVVSTYATRPEARSFQFFIEKTLVNFQTFFEDDLWNRRVLQVAQSTDCIRHAIVALAYYHQLYLTHEQWRSLDSVSALKHYNLAIRELLNPSPDTSSQGHILVLSCLIFICIELLHGKTDSAISLFRYGCRMIQQFRRTFSVSRGHGSHTKSDVEATFNLADACFRRIAVQLLMLMGDVDAGLWSSYYKTFSNTLPPPNTSFSSLSDAREAILELLVEQASPGLKGKPIYETISHASKVEQWGQSFDNLLTELGNSGKSFSAGDKRAIALLQLHRKYLEINVAKYLHGQGDPCFWDRFTAEFDEIVNYAATAAGLDKNYTQRNWANDSPSEAYFHVDLGYTSVLVSVIARCRDPSVRRRAIAVMLAELSSFGEVFINNEKWLYTVEIAIGNPPQKTLVQVDTGSSDLWVNANCSSAPAEFGQQELCEEVPRFDHRLSNSSKGPLGSKLLGYGSGDELNGALVDIYQDTVTIGDIKVRNQMFGVASNSRGLPIGIMGLGPGFNGSFAVNESHPLLLDSMAIQGAITSRVYSLALGTADDKQGSLIFGGLDKGRFFGTLYKTPIVKSRDGGSRLTINISSIGADGGNGSTKAYPLKDTNFHLDSGHTFSKLNKELAEQIFRDVGAELDRELGFYMVDCKLRDHAGGLVLNFGENTIITVPLRELIYTAQGLCAVGVEPVEEGKQQILGDSFLRAAYVVFDFDNKNVHIAQAANCTSEIVAIGAGSDAVPSVTSNCQAPGFGEFKMGAKS
;
A
#
# COMPACT_ATOMS: atom_id res chain seq x y z
N MET A 1 -51.00 -10.83 -10.23
CA MET A 1 -49.56 -11.09 -10.42
C MET A 1 -48.77 -10.12 -9.55
N ALA A 2 -47.60 -10.55 -9.07
CA ALA A 2 -46.72 -9.89 -8.08
C ALA A 2 -47.06 -10.10 -6.60
N GLY A 3 -46.42 -11.11 -5.99
CA GLY A 3 -46.27 -11.28 -4.54
C GLY A 3 -44.85 -10.94 -4.10
N LYS A 4 -44.74 -10.21 -2.98
CA LYS A 4 -43.52 -9.71 -2.32
C LYS A 4 -42.59 -10.83 -1.81
N PRO A 5 -41.27 -10.59 -1.61
CA PRO A 5 -40.39 -11.51 -0.92
C PRO A 5 -40.32 -11.21 0.60
N VAL A 6 -40.36 -12.25 1.43
CA VAL A 6 -40.00 -12.21 2.85
C VAL A 6 -38.97 -13.31 3.13
N ARG A 7 -37.86 -12.91 3.75
CA ARG A 7 -36.73 -13.73 4.23
C ARG A 7 -37.17 -14.81 5.23
N LYS A 8 -36.56 -16.00 5.18
CA LYS A 8 -36.29 -16.81 6.40
C LYS A 8 -34.91 -17.49 6.35
N ARG A 9 -34.25 -17.36 7.50
CA ARG A 9 -32.94 -17.81 7.94
C ARG A 9 -33.05 -19.26 8.42
N TRP A 10 -32.06 -20.11 8.16
CA TRP A 10 -31.86 -21.35 8.92
C TRP A 10 -30.40 -21.43 9.38
N LEU A 11 -30.21 -21.16 10.67
CA LEU A 11 -29.07 -21.61 11.45
C LEU A 11 -29.39 -23.03 11.94
N MET A 12 -28.44 -23.96 11.87
CA MET A 12 -28.30 -24.96 12.94
C MET A 12 -26.84 -25.30 13.22
N LYS A 13 -26.58 -25.37 14.53
CA LYS A 13 -25.33 -25.58 15.24
C LYS A 13 -24.99 -27.08 15.32
N CYS A 14 -23.70 -27.39 15.40
CA CYS A 14 -23.20 -28.42 16.32
C CYS A 14 -21.92 -27.89 17.00
N ARG A 15 -21.91 -27.83 18.34
CA ARG A 15 -20.73 -27.45 19.17
C ARG A 15 -20.55 -28.51 20.27
N SER A 16 -19.32 -29.06 20.32
CA SER A 16 -18.58 -29.79 21.36
C SER A 16 -19.08 -31.08 22.07
N THR A 17 -18.27 -32.14 21.89
CA THR A 17 -17.74 -33.16 22.83
C THR A 17 -18.57 -33.64 24.05
N SER A 18 -18.98 -34.93 24.05
CA SER A 18 -18.81 -35.92 25.16
C SER A 18 -19.77 -37.13 25.16
N THR A 19 -20.45 -37.50 24.07
CA THR A 19 -21.23 -38.77 24.02
C THR A 19 -21.17 -39.38 22.61
N GLY A 20 -20.65 -40.61 22.49
CA GLY A 20 -20.41 -41.27 21.21
C GLY A 20 -21.69 -41.67 20.46
N ARG A 21 -22.13 -40.85 19.50
CA ARG A 21 -23.14 -41.24 18.50
C ARG A 21 -22.76 -40.77 17.09
N LYS A 22 -22.95 -41.68 16.12
CA LYS A 22 -22.76 -41.51 14.67
C LYS A 22 -23.83 -40.61 14.06
N CYS A 23 -23.47 -39.81 13.06
CA CYS A 23 -24.42 -39.17 12.15
C CYS A 23 -24.43 -39.98 10.83
N ASP A 24 -25.57 -40.56 10.49
CA ASP A 24 -25.76 -41.41 9.32
C ASP A 24 -25.84 -40.59 8.02
N GLY A 25 -25.19 -41.08 6.98
CA GLY A 25 -25.24 -40.55 5.62
C GLY A 25 -26.46 -41.06 4.83
N TYR A 26 -26.75 -40.41 3.70
CA TYR A 26 -27.74 -40.88 2.74
C TYR A 26 -27.06 -41.62 1.56
N GLN A 27 -27.48 -42.86 1.31
CA GLN A 27 -27.38 -43.66 0.07
C GLN A 27 -28.80 -43.74 -0.53
N THR A 28 -29.13 -43.94 -1.81
CA THR A 28 -28.48 -44.24 -3.11
C THR A 28 -29.62 -44.21 -4.14
N GLU A 29 -29.36 -43.96 -5.42
CA GLU A 29 -30.08 -44.64 -6.52
C GLU A 29 -29.26 -44.57 -7.82
N ALA A 30 -29.13 -45.70 -8.51
CA ALA A 30 -28.38 -45.85 -9.75
C ALA A 30 -29.29 -46.34 -10.88
N PRO A 31 -29.15 -45.81 -12.11
CA PRO A 31 -29.60 -46.50 -13.32
C PRO A 31 -28.43 -46.88 -14.26
N SER A 32 -28.70 -47.91 -15.06
CA SER A 32 -27.88 -48.71 -15.99
C SER A 32 -27.32 -47.97 -17.25
N PRO A 33 -26.38 -48.58 -18.01
CA PRO A 33 -25.58 -47.87 -19.02
C PRO A 33 -26.21 -47.90 -20.43
N PRO A 34 -25.98 -46.84 -21.25
CA PRO A 34 -25.90 -47.04 -22.69
C PRO A 34 -24.65 -46.42 -23.36
N ALA A 35 -24.10 -47.24 -24.27
CA ALA A 35 -23.44 -46.97 -25.55
C ALA A 35 -22.27 -45.97 -25.70
N LYS A 36 -21.19 -46.50 -26.31
CA LYS A 36 -20.05 -45.77 -26.88
C LYS A 36 -20.50 -44.79 -27.98
N SER A 37 -20.20 -43.49 -27.84
CA SER A 37 -19.74 -42.62 -28.95
C SER A 37 -19.29 -41.23 -28.48
N SER A 38 -18.18 -40.76 -29.06
CA SER A 38 -17.70 -39.37 -29.23
C SER A 38 -17.07 -38.60 -28.05
N PRO A 39 -15.87 -37.99 -28.23
CA PRO A 39 -15.17 -37.23 -27.21
C PRO A 39 -15.44 -35.73 -27.33
N SER A 40 -16.18 -35.13 -26.40
CA SER A 40 -16.15 -33.67 -26.17
C SER A 40 -17.05 -33.24 -25.01
N VAL A 41 -16.47 -33.03 -23.81
CA VAL A 41 -16.75 -31.85 -22.95
C VAL A 41 -15.51 -31.61 -22.09
N ILE A 42 -14.88 -30.46 -22.29
CA ILE A 42 -13.77 -29.93 -21.50
C ILE A 42 -14.32 -29.58 -20.12
N SER A 43 -13.87 -30.27 -19.07
CA SER A 43 -14.18 -29.92 -17.69
C SER A 43 -13.47 -28.62 -17.31
N SER A 44 -14.25 -27.65 -16.83
CA SER A 44 -13.76 -26.37 -16.28
C SER A 44 -12.81 -26.57 -15.08
N PRO A 45 -11.83 -25.67 -14.85
CA PRO A 45 -10.75 -25.87 -13.87
C PRO A 45 -11.22 -25.87 -12.40
N THR A 46 -12.47 -25.52 -12.15
CA THR A 46 -13.02 -25.22 -10.82
C THR A 46 -13.32 -26.43 -9.94
N SER A 47 -13.25 -27.67 -10.46
CA SER A 47 -13.62 -28.88 -9.69
C SER A 47 -12.43 -29.62 -9.06
N VAL A 48 -11.21 -29.07 -9.10
CA VAL A 48 -10.01 -29.74 -8.55
C VAL A 48 -9.79 -29.36 -7.07
N VAL A 49 -10.76 -29.66 -6.21
CA VAL A 49 -10.58 -29.61 -4.76
C VAL A 49 -10.53 -31.04 -4.25
N SER A 50 -9.33 -31.63 -4.24
CA SER A 50 -9.10 -32.93 -3.61
C SER A 50 -7.71 -32.92 -2.96
N THR A 51 -7.73 -33.02 -1.62
CA THR A 51 -6.61 -33.33 -0.71
C THR A 51 -5.49 -32.29 -0.56
N TYR A 52 -5.74 -31.19 0.16
CA TYR A 52 -4.66 -30.45 0.83
C TYR A 52 -4.54 -30.91 2.29
N ALA A 53 -3.30 -31.13 2.76
CA ALA A 53 -3.03 -31.68 4.08
C ALA A 53 -3.38 -30.68 5.20
N THR A 54 -3.32 -29.37 4.91
CA THR A 54 -3.60 -28.32 5.88
C THR A 54 -4.43 -27.15 5.31
N ARG A 55 -5.18 -26.47 6.19
CA ARG A 55 -5.98 -25.29 5.83
C ARG A 55 -5.16 -24.11 5.26
N PRO A 56 -3.93 -23.82 5.73
CA PRO A 56 -3.07 -22.79 5.14
C PRO A 56 -2.65 -23.10 3.70
N GLU A 57 -2.30 -24.35 3.38
CA GLU A 57 -1.93 -24.76 2.01
C GLU A 57 -3.08 -24.53 1.03
N ALA A 58 -4.31 -24.89 1.42
CA ALA A 58 -5.51 -24.66 0.60
C ALA A 58 -5.74 -23.16 0.34
N ARG A 59 -5.50 -22.30 1.34
CA ARG A 59 -5.63 -20.84 1.19
C ARG A 59 -4.59 -20.28 0.24
N SER A 60 -3.33 -20.71 0.35
CA SER A 60 -2.26 -20.27 -0.56
C SER A 60 -2.52 -20.71 -1.99
N PHE A 61 -3.02 -21.92 -2.19
CA PHE A 61 -3.41 -22.38 -3.52
C PHE A 61 -4.58 -21.56 -4.07
N GLN A 62 -5.59 -21.27 -3.25
CA GLN A 62 -6.68 -20.37 -3.66
C GLN A 62 -6.15 -18.99 -4.07
N PHE A 63 -5.23 -18.43 -3.29
CA PHE A 63 -4.57 -17.17 -3.62
C PHE A 63 -3.77 -17.24 -4.93
N PHE A 64 -3.09 -18.37 -5.18
CA PHE A 64 -2.43 -18.60 -6.46
C PHE A 64 -3.41 -18.48 -7.62
N ILE A 65 -4.56 -19.16 -7.52
CA ILE A 65 -5.60 -19.14 -8.58
C ILE A 65 -6.24 -17.76 -8.73
N GLU A 66 -6.67 -17.14 -7.63
CA GLU A 66 -7.47 -15.91 -7.66
C GLU A 66 -6.66 -14.64 -7.89
N LYS A 67 -5.35 -14.65 -7.59
CA LYS A 67 -4.50 -13.45 -7.64
C LYS A 67 -3.26 -13.66 -8.50
N THR A 68 -2.49 -14.73 -8.25
CA THR A 68 -1.22 -14.94 -8.98
C THR A 68 -1.47 -15.25 -10.45
N LEU A 69 -2.39 -16.16 -10.77
CA LEU A 69 -2.74 -16.51 -12.14
C LEU A 69 -3.41 -15.36 -12.88
N VAL A 70 -4.24 -14.57 -12.20
CA VAL A 70 -4.87 -13.38 -12.80
C VAL A 70 -3.79 -12.38 -13.22
N ASN A 71 -2.82 -12.10 -12.35
CA ASN A 71 -1.71 -11.20 -12.66
C ASN A 71 -0.81 -11.74 -13.79
N PHE A 72 -0.55 -13.05 -13.83
CA PHE A 72 0.21 -13.67 -14.93
C PHE A 72 -0.48 -13.56 -16.29
N GLN A 73 -1.81 -13.47 -16.28
CA GLN A 73 -2.65 -13.39 -17.48
C GLN A 73 -3.12 -11.96 -17.80
N THR A 74 -2.49 -10.94 -17.20
CA THR A 74 -2.86 -9.53 -17.39
C THR A 74 -2.87 -9.11 -18.87
N PHE A 75 -1.92 -9.63 -19.65
CA PHE A 75 -1.76 -9.28 -21.07
C PHE A 75 -2.19 -10.41 -22.00
N PHE A 76 -1.80 -11.64 -21.70
CA PHE A 76 -2.05 -12.78 -22.58
C PHE A 76 -2.52 -13.97 -21.76
N GLU A 77 -3.51 -14.68 -22.26
CA GLU A 77 -3.86 -15.99 -21.72
C GLU A 77 -2.70 -16.97 -21.95
N ASP A 78 -2.41 -17.79 -20.95
CA ASP A 78 -1.27 -18.69 -20.96
C ASP A 78 -1.64 -20.09 -20.45
N ASP A 79 -1.61 -21.07 -21.37
CA ASP A 79 -1.96 -22.49 -21.10
C ASP A 79 -1.01 -23.17 -20.12
N LEU A 80 0.23 -22.68 -20.00
CA LEU A 80 1.22 -23.23 -19.06
C LEU A 80 0.71 -23.02 -17.64
N TRP A 81 0.45 -21.77 -17.27
CA TRP A 81 0.12 -21.41 -15.89
C TRP A 81 -1.32 -21.75 -15.52
N ASN A 82 -2.28 -21.49 -16.42
CA ASN A 82 -3.69 -21.68 -16.11
C ASN A 82 -4.15 -23.15 -16.10
N ARG A 83 -3.37 -24.05 -16.72
CA ARG A 83 -3.74 -25.46 -16.87
C ARG A 83 -2.59 -26.42 -16.58
N ARG A 84 -1.47 -26.34 -17.31
CA ARG A 84 -0.41 -27.39 -17.23
C ARG A 84 0.29 -27.44 -15.89
N VAL A 85 0.70 -26.30 -15.35
CA VAL A 85 1.36 -26.20 -14.04
C VAL A 85 0.46 -26.75 -12.94
N LEU A 86 -0.84 -26.45 -13.00
CA LEU A 86 -1.84 -26.99 -12.06
C LEU A 86 -2.01 -28.51 -12.21
N GLN A 87 -2.03 -29.03 -13.44
CA GLN A 87 -2.10 -30.47 -13.70
C GLN A 87 -0.86 -31.21 -13.17
N VAL A 88 0.34 -30.67 -13.37
CA VAL A 88 1.58 -31.27 -12.85
C VAL A 88 1.63 -31.20 -11.31
N ALA A 89 1.12 -30.11 -10.70
CA ALA A 89 1.03 -29.98 -9.25
C ALA A 89 0.12 -31.02 -8.57
N GLN A 90 -0.83 -31.61 -9.31
CA GLN A 90 -1.68 -32.67 -8.77
C GLN A 90 -0.90 -33.97 -8.56
N SER A 91 0.02 -34.31 -9.46
CA SER A 91 0.78 -35.57 -9.41
C SER A 91 2.20 -35.43 -8.86
N THR A 92 2.71 -34.20 -8.70
CA THR A 92 4.12 -33.94 -8.32
C THR A 92 4.21 -33.00 -7.11
N ASP A 93 4.70 -33.52 -5.98
CA ASP A 93 4.78 -32.77 -4.72
C ASP A 93 5.77 -31.58 -4.78
N CYS A 94 6.87 -31.70 -5.54
CA CYS A 94 7.80 -30.60 -5.77
C CYS A 94 7.10 -29.36 -6.34
N ILE A 95 6.34 -29.53 -7.43
CA ILE A 95 5.62 -28.43 -8.09
C ILE A 95 4.50 -27.90 -7.20
N ARG A 96 3.81 -28.77 -6.46
CA ARG A 96 2.79 -28.36 -5.49
C ARG A 96 3.36 -27.44 -4.42
N HIS A 97 4.47 -27.83 -3.79
CA HIS A 97 5.13 -27.01 -2.78
C HIS A 97 5.70 -25.71 -3.36
N ALA A 98 6.25 -25.74 -4.58
CA ALA A 98 6.76 -24.56 -5.25
C ALA A 98 5.65 -23.53 -5.54
N ILE A 99 4.47 -23.95 -6.02
CA ILE A 99 3.33 -23.06 -6.24
C ILE A 99 2.82 -22.44 -4.93
N VAL A 100 2.75 -23.22 -3.85
CA VAL A 100 2.36 -22.71 -2.53
C VAL A 100 3.36 -21.66 -2.04
N ALA A 101 4.67 -21.92 -2.20
CA ALA A 101 5.71 -20.94 -1.86
C ALA A 101 5.58 -19.67 -2.71
N LEU A 102 5.39 -19.80 -4.03
CA LEU A 102 5.17 -18.67 -4.94
C LEU A 102 3.96 -17.83 -4.53
N ALA A 103 2.85 -18.46 -4.16
CA ALA A 103 1.66 -17.75 -3.68
C ALA A 103 1.93 -16.94 -2.41
N TYR A 104 2.67 -17.50 -1.45
CA TYR A 104 3.07 -16.77 -0.25
C TYR A 104 3.97 -15.58 -0.59
N TYR A 105 4.99 -15.76 -1.42
CA TYR A 105 5.89 -14.67 -1.80
C TYR A 105 5.17 -13.59 -2.61
N HIS A 106 4.21 -13.96 -3.46
CA HIS A 106 3.40 -13.00 -4.18
C HIS A 106 2.45 -12.24 -3.25
N GLN A 107 1.87 -12.92 -2.26
CA GLN A 107 1.07 -12.24 -1.23
C GLN A 107 1.90 -11.22 -0.45
N LEU A 108 3.12 -11.60 -0.04
CA LEU A 108 4.07 -10.68 0.62
C LEU A 108 4.46 -9.52 -0.29
N TYR A 109 4.59 -9.75 -1.59
CA TYR A 109 4.87 -8.69 -2.56
C TYR A 109 3.72 -7.68 -2.65
N LEU A 110 2.47 -8.14 -2.75
CA LEU A 110 1.31 -7.27 -2.81
C LEU A 110 1.06 -6.49 -1.51
N THR A 111 1.52 -7.00 -0.36
CA THR A 111 1.46 -6.30 0.92
C THR A 111 2.71 -5.47 1.23
N HIS A 112 3.66 -5.36 0.28
CA HIS A 112 4.98 -4.74 0.48
C HIS A 112 5.74 -5.29 1.70
N GLU A 113 5.46 -6.55 2.04
CA GLU A 113 6.09 -7.31 3.11
C GLU A 113 7.28 -8.15 2.60
N GLN A 114 7.59 -8.16 1.30
CA GLN A 114 8.70 -8.98 0.75
C GLN A 114 10.07 -8.67 1.34
N TRP A 115 10.23 -7.47 1.95
CA TRP A 115 11.45 -7.02 2.62
C TRP A 115 11.44 -7.19 4.15
N ARG A 116 10.39 -7.79 4.74
CA ARG A 116 10.37 -8.16 6.17
C ARG A 116 11.29 -9.36 6.36
N SER A 117 12.47 -9.20 6.96
CA SER A 117 13.41 -10.30 7.19
C SER A 117 12.99 -11.14 8.41
N LEU A 118 12.03 -12.03 8.23
CA LEU A 118 12.12 -13.36 8.79
C LEU A 118 11.45 -14.22 7.73
N ASP A 119 12.21 -15.14 7.15
CA ASP A 119 11.71 -16.19 6.28
C ASP A 119 10.32 -16.59 6.75
N SER A 120 9.28 -16.27 5.98
CA SER A 120 7.92 -16.72 6.31
C SER A 120 8.07 -18.21 6.54
N VAL A 121 7.95 -18.65 7.80
CA VAL A 121 8.35 -20.01 8.20
C VAL A 121 7.60 -21.00 7.30
N SER A 122 6.40 -20.64 6.86
CA SER A 122 5.60 -21.35 5.87
C SER A 122 6.13 -21.24 4.43
N ALA A 123 6.45 -20.05 3.93
CA ALA A 123 6.96 -19.87 2.55
C ALA A 123 8.33 -20.55 2.36
N LEU A 124 9.27 -20.33 3.27
CA LEU A 124 10.59 -20.97 3.22
C LEU A 124 10.48 -22.47 3.48
N LYS A 125 9.58 -22.93 4.36
CA LYS A 125 9.30 -24.37 4.52
C LYS A 125 8.87 -24.99 3.20
N HIS A 126 7.90 -24.40 2.49
CA HIS A 126 7.44 -24.96 1.22
C HIS A 126 8.49 -24.83 0.11
N TYR A 127 9.29 -23.76 0.10
CA TYR A 127 10.45 -23.63 -0.78
C TYR A 127 11.46 -24.77 -0.55
N ASN A 128 11.83 -25.03 0.71
CA ASN A 128 12.77 -26.09 1.08
C ASN A 128 12.20 -27.50 0.86
N LEU A 129 10.90 -27.70 1.10
CA LEU A 129 10.22 -28.95 0.77
C LEU A 129 10.22 -29.20 -0.74
N ALA A 130 9.97 -28.18 -1.56
CA ALA A 130 10.05 -28.32 -3.01
C ALA A 130 11.46 -28.73 -3.46
N ILE A 131 12.51 -28.10 -2.92
CA ILE A 131 13.90 -28.50 -3.21
C ILE A 131 14.17 -29.94 -2.76
N ARG A 132 13.74 -30.33 -1.57
CA ARG A 132 13.92 -31.69 -1.05
C ARG A 132 13.26 -32.72 -1.95
N GLU A 133 12.03 -32.48 -2.38
CA GLU A 133 11.31 -33.38 -3.30
C GLU A 133 11.97 -33.43 -4.68
N LEU A 134 12.54 -32.32 -5.15
CA LEU A 134 13.28 -32.29 -6.41
C LEU A 134 14.58 -33.11 -6.37
N LEU A 135 15.22 -33.18 -5.19
CA LEU A 135 16.49 -33.89 -4.98
C LEU A 135 16.29 -35.38 -4.63
N ASN A 136 15.06 -35.83 -4.38
CA ASN A 136 14.78 -37.23 -4.13
C ASN A 136 15.02 -38.05 -5.42
N PRO A 137 15.86 -39.10 -5.38
CA PRO A 137 16.25 -39.84 -6.59
C PRO A 137 15.06 -40.65 -7.14
N SER A 138 14.48 -40.19 -8.24
CA SER A 138 13.57 -41.00 -9.06
C SER A 138 14.39 -41.83 -10.07
N PRO A 139 14.04 -43.11 -10.30
CA PRO A 139 14.80 -44.02 -11.17
C PRO A 139 14.81 -43.65 -12.67
N ASP A 140 14.01 -42.66 -13.10
CA ASP A 140 13.93 -42.23 -14.50
C ASP A 140 14.09 -40.71 -14.68
N THR A 141 15.33 -40.26 -14.83
CA THR A 141 15.69 -38.87 -15.15
C THR A 141 15.20 -38.41 -16.53
N SER A 142 14.84 -39.32 -17.44
CA SER A 142 14.45 -38.97 -18.82
C SER A 142 13.02 -38.44 -18.91
N SER A 143 12.12 -38.86 -18.01
CA SER A 143 10.74 -38.40 -17.94
C SER A 143 10.53 -37.12 -17.11
N GLN A 144 11.51 -36.67 -16.32
CA GLN A 144 11.35 -35.55 -15.38
C GLN A 144 11.79 -34.16 -15.86
N GLY A 145 12.35 -34.00 -17.06
CA GLY A 145 12.89 -32.69 -17.46
C GLY A 145 11.85 -31.56 -17.56
N HIS A 146 10.59 -31.87 -17.84
CA HIS A 146 9.50 -30.89 -17.75
C HIS A 146 9.28 -30.38 -16.31
N ILE A 147 9.37 -31.26 -15.30
CA ILE A 147 9.26 -30.90 -13.87
C ILE A 147 10.43 -30.00 -13.46
N LEU A 148 11.64 -30.32 -13.91
CA LEU A 148 12.85 -29.56 -13.61
C LEU A 148 12.80 -28.13 -14.17
N VAL A 149 12.36 -27.97 -15.42
CA VAL A 149 12.20 -26.66 -16.06
C VAL A 149 11.08 -25.86 -15.39
N LEU A 150 9.94 -26.48 -15.10
CA LEU A 150 8.85 -25.85 -14.35
C LEU A 150 9.30 -25.37 -12.96
N SER A 151 10.09 -26.19 -12.26
CA SER A 151 10.63 -25.83 -10.94
C SER A 151 11.54 -24.61 -11.06
N CYS A 152 12.43 -24.57 -12.05
CA CYS A 152 13.27 -23.40 -12.30
C CYS A 152 12.45 -22.14 -12.59
N LEU A 153 11.39 -22.23 -13.42
CA LEU A 153 10.49 -21.10 -13.68
C LEU A 153 9.87 -20.57 -12.40
N ILE A 154 9.29 -21.45 -11.58
CA ILE A 154 8.61 -21.06 -10.33
C ILE A 154 9.62 -20.45 -9.35
N PHE A 155 10.81 -21.05 -9.20
CA PHE A 155 11.84 -20.50 -8.32
C PHE A 155 12.38 -19.15 -8.80
N ILE A 156 12.54 -18.95 -10.12
CA ILE A 156 12.87 -17.62 -10.67
C ILE A 156 11.81 -16.59 -10.24
N CYS A 157 10.52 -16.94 -10.35
CA CYS A 157 9.44 -16.04 -9.91
C CYS A 157 9.54 -15.71 -8.42
N ILE A 158 9.83 -16.71 -7.58
CA ILE A 158 10.01 -16.53 -6.13
C ILE A 158 11.22 -15.62 -5.84
N GLU A 159 12.37 -15.87 -6.45
CA GLU A 159 13.57 -15.04 -6.23
C GLU A 159 13.35 -13.60 -6.69
N LEU A 160 12.64 -13.39 -7.80
CA LEU A 160 12.28 -12.04 -8.28
C LEU A 160 11.34 -11.32 -7.31
N LEU A 161 10.30 -11.99 -6.80
CA LEU A 161 9.39 -11.43 -5.79
C LEU A 161 10.11 -11.10 -4.48
N HIS A 162 11.16 -11.83 -4.15
CA HIS A 162 12.01 -11.61 -2.98
C HIS A 162 13.14 -10.59 -3.25
N GLY A 163 13.27 -10.05 -4.46
CA GLY A 163 14.31 -9.08 -4.82
C GLY A 163 15.72 -9.66 -4.93
N LYS A 164 15.87 -10.98 -5.02
CA LYS A 164 17.16 -11.69 -5.14
C LYS A 164 17.54 -11.91 -6.61
N THR A 165 17.90 -10.83 -7.30
CA THR A 165 18.19 -10.86 -8.74
C THR A 165 19.34 -11.79 -9.13
N ASP A 166 20.41 -11.86 -8.35
CA ASP A 166 21.56 -12.75 -8.65
C ASP A 166 21.19 -14.23 -8.57
N SER A 167 20.33 -14.60 -7.60
CA SER A 167 19.78 -15.95 -7.48
C SER A 167 18.89 -16.27 -8.68
N ALA A 168 18.01 -15.35 -9.06
CA ALA A 168 17.14 -15.49 -10.22
C ALA A 168 17.94 -15.70 -11.53
N ILE A 169 19.02 -14.93 -11.73
CA ILE A 169 19.94 -15.08 -12.88
C ILE A 169 20.65 -16.43 -12.84
N SER A 170 21.08 -16.87 -11.66
CA SER A 170 21.73 -18.17 -11.50
C SER A 170 20.76 -19.31 -11.86
N LEU A 171 19.54 -19.29 -11.32
CA LEU A 171 18.46 -20.23 -11.66
C LEU A 171 18.11 -20.20 -13.15
N PHE A 172 18.08 -19.03 -13.76
CA PHE A 172 17.88 -18.87 -15.20
C PHE A 172 18.97 -19.59 -16.01
N ARG A 173 20.24 -19.45 -15.63
CA ARG A 173 21.36 -20.17 -16.27
C ARG A 173 21.29 -21.68 -16.07
N TYR A 174 20.87 -22.15 -14.90
CA TYR A 174 20.61 -23.58 -14.67
C TYR A 174 19.47 -24.07 -15.58
N GLY A 175 18.34 -23.36 -15.63
CA GLY A 175 17.21 -23.67 -16.50
C GLY A 175 17.60 -23.77 -17.98
N CYS A 176 18.42 -22.84 -18.47
CA CYS A 176 18.96 -22.90 -19.84
C CYS A 176 19.73 -24.21 -20.12
N ARG A 177 20.60 -24.64 -19.21
CA ARG A 177 21.33 -25.91 -19.36
C ARG A 177 20.40 -27.11 -19.36
N MET A 178 19.37 -27.10 -18.52
CA MET A 178 18.39 -28.18 -18.42
C MET A 178 17.53 -28.30 -19.68
N ILE A 179 17.09 -27.16 -20.23
CA ILE A 179 16.39 -27.10 -21.52
C ILE A 179 17.25 -27.70 -22.64
N GLN A 180 18.53 -27.32 -22.72
CA GLN A 180 19.46 -27.87 -23.72
C GLN A 180 19.64 -29.39 -23.57
N GLN A 181 19.83 -29.87 -22.34
CA GLN A 181 19.99 -31.30 -22.07
C GLN A 181 18.72 -32.09 -22.44
N PHE A 182 17.55 -31.60 -22.06
CA PHE A 182 16.29 -32.28 -22.32
C PHE A 182 15.97 -32.34 -23.82
N ARG A 183 16.18 -31.24 -24.56
CA ARG A 183 16.01 -31.23 -26.03
C ARG A 183 16.90 -32.28 -26.73
N ARG A 184 18.13 -32.50 -26.26
CA ARG A 184 19.01 -33.56 -26.79
C ARG A 184 18.42 -34.94 -26.57
N THR A 185 17.93 -35.23 -25.37
CA THR A 185 17.26 -36.52 -25.06
C THR A 185 16.04 -36.75 -25.95
N PHE A 186 15.21 -35.73 -26.19
CA PHE A 186 14.02 -35.84 -27.07
C PHE A 186 14.38 -36.05 -28.54
N SER A 187 15.43 -35.39 -29.03
CA SER A 187 15.87 -35.54 -30.43
C SER A 187 16.35 -36.97 -30.75
N VAL A 188 16.88 -37.69 -29.76
CA VAL A 188 17.32 -39.09 -29.89
C VAL A 188 16.12 -40.05 -29.91
N SER A 189 15.07 -39.80 -29.13
CA SER A 189 13.87 -40.66 -29.06
C SER A 189 12.94 -40.56 -30.28
N ARG A 190 12.94 -39.45 -31.04
CA ARG A 190 12.15 -39.31 -32.29
C ARG A 190 12.62 -40.20 -33.45
N GLY A 191 13.80 -40.82 -33.33
CA GLY A 191 14.30 -41.78 -34.31
C GLY A 191 13.53 -43.10 -34.35
N HIS A 192 12.64 -43.38 -33.40
CA HIS A 192 11.78 -44.58 -33.37
C HIS A 192 10.32 -44.15 -33.28
N GLY A 193 9.57 -44.35 -34.38
CA GLY A 193 8.27 -43.74 -34.62
C GLY A 193 7.22 -43.95 -33.52
N SER A 194 6.78 -42.84 -32.92
CA SER A 194 5.47 -42.72 -32.28
C SER A 194 4.98 -41.28 -32.47
N HIS A 195 3.82 -41.12 -33.12
CA HIS A 195 3.26 -39.83 -33.54
C HIS A 195 2.32 -39.19 -32.51
N THR A 196 2.32 -39.62 -31.25
CA THR A 196 1.59 -38.95 -30.18
C THR A 196 2.53 -38.06 -29.37
N LYS A 197 2.36 -36.74 -29.45
CA LYS A 197 3.03 -35.79 -28.55
C LYS A 197 2.62 -36.15 -27.12
N SER A 198 3.56 -36.69 -26.34
CA SER A 198 3.36 -36.95 -24.92
C SER A 198 2.97 -35.66 -24.20
N ASP A 199 2.08 -35.72 -23.21
CA ASP A 199 1.70 -34.57 -22.38
C ASP A 199 2.92 -33.89 -21.73
N VAL A 200 4.00 -34.66 -21.50
CA VAL A 200 5.31 -34.18 -21.05
C VAL A 200 5.96 -33.26 -22.08
N GLU A 201 5.93 -33.63 -23.36
CA GLU A 201 6.50 -32.84 -24.46
C GLU A 201 5.71 -31.53 -24.64
N ALA A 202 4.37 -31.60 -24.58
CA ALA A 202 3.52 -30.42 -24.66
C ALA A 202 3.79 -29.44 -23.50
N THR A 203 3.90 -29.95 -22.28
CA THR A 203 4.21 -29.15 -21.09
C THR A 203 5.60 -28.52 -21.17
N PHE A 204 6.60 -29.29 -21.60
CA PHE A 204 7.96 -28.78 -21.80
C PHE A 204 8.00 -27.65 -22.84
N ASN A 205 7.33 -27.79 -23.98
CA ASN A 205 7.32 -26.76 -25.03
C ASN A 205 6.69 -25.44 -24.55
N LEU A 206 5.64 -25.52 -23.73
CA LEU A 206 5.02 -24.34 -23.12
C LEU A 206 5.96 -23.69 -22.08
N ALA A 207 6.62 -24.50 -21.24
CA ALA A 207 7.61 -24.03 -20.28
C ALA A 207 8.82 -23.37 -20.97
N ASP A 208 9.30 -23.97 -22.07
CA ASP A 208 10.36 -23.45 -22.91
C ASP A 208 10.03 -22.08 -23.52
N ALA A 209 8.80 -21.92 -24.02
CA ALA A 209 8.31 -20.64 -24.54
C ALA A 209 8.24 -19.56 -23.44
N CYS A 210 7.75 -19.89 -22.25
CA CYS A 210 7.73 -18.96 -21.12
C CYS A 210 9.15 -18.57 -20.69
N PHE A 211 10.08 -19.54 -20.60
CA PHE A 211 11.49 -19.28 -20.32
C PHE A 211 12.14 -18.34 -21.34
N ARG A 212 11.80 -18.50 -22.63
CA ARG A 212 12.27 -17.61 -23.69
C ARG A 212 11.80 -16.17 -23.48
N ARG A 213 10.54 -15.95 -23.09
CA ARG A 213 10.00 -14.59 -22.82
C ARG A 213 10.75 -13.91 -21.66
N ILE A 214 10.97 -14.64 -20.56
CA ILE A 214 11.77 -14.16 -19.41
C ILE A 214 13.20 -13.85 -19.87
N ALA A 215 13.79 -14.71 -20.70
CA ALA A 215 15.15 -14.51 -21.22
C ALA A 215 15.27 -13.21 -22.01
N VAL A 216 14.30 -12.90 -22.86
CA VAL A 216 14.25 -11.65 -23.65
C VAL A 216 14.19 -10.44 -22.72
N GLN A 217 13.36 -10.48 -21.68
CA GLN A 217 13.28 -9.40 -20.69
C GLN A 217 14.59 -9.17 -19.95
N LEU A 218 15.23 -10.24 -19.49
CA LEU A 218 16.54 -10.19 -18.83
C LEU A 218 17.60 -9.58 -19.75
N LEU A 219 17.61 -9.94 -21.03
CA LEU A 219 18.52 -9.35 -22.02
C LEU A 219 18.26 -7.86 -22.22
N MET A 220 17.00 -7.45 -22.33
CA MET A 220 16.66 -6.04 -22.50
C MET A 220 17.02 -5.16 -21.29
N LEU A 221 16.96 -5.72 -20.07
CA LEU A 221 17.25 -5.00 -18.84
C LEU A 221 18.74 -5.04 -18.45
N MET A 222 19.40 -6.18 -18.65
CA MET A 222 20.71 -6.48 -18.04
C MET A 222 21.77 -6.94 -19.04
N GLY A 223 21.47 -7.00 -20.34
CA GLY A 223 22.40 -7.51 -21.36
C GLY A 223 23.73 -6.73 -21.42
N ASP A 224 23.71 -5.43 -21.11
CA ASP A 224 24.92 -4.59 -21.05
C ASP A 224 25.79 -4.84 -19.80
N VAL A 225 25.19 -5.36 -18.73
CA VAL A 225 25.86 -5.56 -17.43
C VAL A 225 26.45 -6.96 -17.33
N ASP A 226 25.79 -7.97 -17.90
CA ASP A 226 26.20 -9.37 -17.84
C ASP A 226 26.24 -10.00 -19.23
N ALA A 227 27.43 -9.96 -19.85
CA ALA A 227 27.69 -10.58 -21.15
C ALA A 227 27.45 -12.11 -21.17
N GLY A 228 27.45 -12.77 -19.99
CA GLY A 228 27.15 -14.19 -19.85
C GLY A 228 25.69 -14.51 -20.15
N LEU A 229 24.76 -13.57 -19.92
CA LEU A 229 23.34 -13.74 -20.25
C LEU A 229 23.13 -13.94 -21.75
N TRP A 230 23.82 -13.14 -22.58
CA TRP A 230 23.80 -13.28 -24.04
C TRP A 230 24.26 -14.68 -24.48
N SER A 231 25.37 -15.17 -23.93
CA SER A 231 25.85 -16.52 -24.25
C SER A 231 24.85 -17.61 -23.84
N SER A 232 24.20 -17.46 -22.68
CA SER A 232 23.20 -18.42 -22.20
C SER A 232 21.95 -18.42 -23.06
N TYR A 233 21.45 -17.24 -23.44
CA TYR A 233 20.33 -17.11 -24.36
C TYR A 233 20.65 -17.77 -25.70
N TYR A 234 21.74 -17.34 -26.35
CA TYR A 234 22.07 -17.75 -27.71
C TYR A 234 22.23 -19.27 -27.81
N LYS A 235 23.01 -19.89 -26.92
CA LYS A 235 23.21 -21.34 -26.89
C LYS A 235 21.92 -22.14 -26.68
N THR A 236 20.91 -21.53 -26.05
CA THR A 236 19.65 -22.19 -25.71
C THR A 236 18.59 -21.97 -26.77
N PHE A 237 18.44 -20.74 -27.28
CA PHE A 237 17.24 -20.33 -28.04
C PHE A 237 17.51 -19.92 -29.50
N SER A 238 18.77 -19.72 -29.93
CA SER A 238 19.09 -19.17 -31.27
C SER A 238 18.51 -19.98 -32.45
N ASN A 239 18.32 -21.29 -32.27
CA ASN A 239 17.85 -22.20 -33.33
C ASN A 239 16.37 -22.55 -33.20
N THR A 240 15.61 -21.83 -32.38
CA THR A 240 14.21 -22.17 -32.03
C THR A 240 13.20 -21.10 -32.35
N LEU A 241 13.62 -20.05 -33.05
CA LEU A 241 12.74 -19.01 -33.53
C LEU A 241 12.10 -19.49 -34.83
N PRO A 242 10.76 -19.60 -34.91
CA PRO A 242 10.11 -19.80 -36.20
C PRO A 242 10.45 -18.60 -37.10
N PRO A 243 10.62 -18.80 -38.41
CA PRO A 243 10.83 -17.68 -39.33
C PRO A 243 9.70 -16.66 -39.14
N PRO A 244 9.95 -15.35 -39.31
CA PRO A 244 8.94 -14.33 -39.13
C PRO A 244 7.73 -14.67 -40.00
N ASN A 245 6.63 -15.07 -39.34
CA ASN A 245 5.39 -15.39 -40.02
C ASN A 245 4.89 -14.11 -40.70
N THR A 246 4.46 -14.22 -41.95
CA THR A 246 3.96 -13.09 -42.74
C THR A 246 2.56 -12.64 -42.32
N SER A 247 1.88 -13.41 -41.47
CA SER A 247 0.56 -13.10 -40.93
C SER A 247 0.39 -13.66 -39.51
N PHE A 248 -0.45 -13.02 -38.71
CA PHE A 248 -0.75 -13.42 -37.33
C PHE A 248 -2.20 -13.85 -37.22
N SER A 249 -2.48 -14.94 -36.47
CA SER A 249 -3.85 -15.38 -36.21
C SER A 249 -4.38 -14.90 -34.85
N SER A 250 -3.48 -14.45 -33.97
CA SER A 250 -3.79 -13.96 -32.62
C SER A 250 -2.77 -12.93 -32.14
N LEU A 251 -3.14 -12.17 -31.09
CA LEU A 251 -2.21 -11.25 -30.40
C LEU A 251 -1.02 -12.01 -29.79
N SER A 252 -1.21 -13.26 -29.36
CA SER A 252 -0.14 -14.13 -28.86
C SER A 252 0.87 -14.49 -29.95
N ASP A 253 0.44 -14.67 -31.21
CA ASP A 253 1.35 -14.92 -32.34
C ASP A 253 2.23 -13.70 -32.61
N ALA A 254 1.62 -12.51 -32.61
CA ALA A 254 2.34 -11.25 -32.76
C ALA A 254 3.38 -11.06 -31.64
N ARG A 255 3.01 -11.38 -30.39
CA ARG A 255 3.92 -11.39 -29.24
C ARG A 255 5.08 -12.36 -29.42
N GLU A 256 4.86 -13.59 -29.88
CA GLU A 256 5.98 -14.53 -30.11
C GLU A 256 6.92 -14.04 -31.21
N ALA A 257 6.38 -13.46 -32.28
CA ALA A 257 7.15 -12.97 -33.41
C ALA A 257 8.03 -11.75 -33.07
N ILE A 258 7.60 -10.86 -32.17
CA ILE A 258 8.39 -9.67 -31.81
C ILE A 258 9.62 -9.98 -30.96
N LEU A 259 9.65 -11.13 -30.26
CA LEU A 259 10.76 -11.52 -29.37
C LEU A 259 12.11 -11.61 -30.10
N GLU A 260 12.12 -12.15 -31.33
CA GLU A 260 13.34 -12.23 -32.15
C GLU A 260 13.90 -10.85 -32.47
N LEU A 261 13.02 -9.91 -32.85
CA LEU A 261 13.40 -8.55 -33.19
C LEU A 261 14.00 -7.83 -31.98
N LEU A 262 13.40 -8.02 -30.79
CA LEU A 262 13.91 -7.44 -29.54
C LEU A 262 15.30 -7.97 -29.19
N VAL A 263 15.54 -9.26 -29.43
CA VAL A 263 16.84 -9.91 -29.18
C VAL A 263 17.90 -9.44 -30.18
N GLU A 264 17.56 -9.29 -31.46
CA GLU A 264 18.50 -8.78 -32.48
C GLU A 264 19.02 -7.38 -32.13
N GLN A 265 18.23 -6.56 -31.43
CA GLN A 265 18.64 -5.23 -30.97
C GLN A 265 19.28 -5.20 -29.57
N ALA A 266 19.00 -6.21 -28.73
CA ALA A 266 19.55 -6.31 -27.38
C ALA A 266 21.06 -6.50 -27.41
N SER A 267 21.77 -5.93 -26.44
CA SER A 267 23.24 -5.87 -26.41
C SER A 267 23.89 -7.26 -26.60
N PRO A 268 24.90 -7.39 -27.48
CA PRO A 268 25.64 -6.33 -28.18
C PRO A 268 24.91 -5.70 -29.38
N GLY A 269 23.76 -6.25 -29.76
CA GLY A 269 22.87 -5.75 -30.80
C GLY A 269 23.52 -5.74 -32.19
N LEU A 270 23.15 -4.74 -32.99
CA LEU A 270 23.67 -4.52 -34.34
C LEU A 270 24.95 -3.66 -34.37
N LYS A 271 25.54 -3.37 -33.20
CA LYS A 271 26.73 -2.52 -33.10
C LYS A 271 27.92 -3.18 -33.80
N GLY A 272 28.53 -2.48 -34.76
CA GLY A 272 29.68 -2.98 -35.51
C GLY A 272 29.34 -4.02 -36.59
N LYS A 273 28.04 -4.31 -36.81
CA LYS A 273 27.59 -5.15 -37.92
C LYS A 273 27.58 -4.37 -39.23
N PRO A 274 27.71 -5.06 -40.39
CA PRO A 274 27.57 -4.42 -41.68
C PRO A 274 26.21 -3.73 -41.85
N ILE A 275 26.18 -2.63 -42.60
CA ILE A 275 24.95 -1.83 -42.78
C ILE A 275 23.78 -2.65 -43.37
N TYR A 276 24.08 -3.65 -44.22
CA TYR A 276 23.03 -4.52 -44.79
C TYR A 276 22.29 -5.35 -43.73
N GLU A 277 22.94 -5.73 -42.62
CA GLU A 277 22.27 -6.43 -41.50
C GLU A 277 21.30 -5.48 -40.79
N THR A 278 21.67 -4.20 -40.65
CA THR A 278 20.80 -3.17 -40.06
C THR A 278 19.61 -2.88 -40.96
N ILE A 279 19.81 -2.78 -42.28
CA ILE A 279 18.73 -2.61 -43.26
C ILE A 279 17.81 -3.83 -43.26
N SER A 280 18.37 -5.04 -43.25
CA SER A 280 17.57 -6.27 -43.17
C SER A 280 16.72 -6.32 -41.92
N HIS A 281 17.28 -5.95 -40.76
CA HIS A 281 16.53 -5.87 -39.51
C HIS A 281 15.42 -4.81 -39.58
N ALA A 282 15.70 -3.63 -40.14
CA ALA A 282 14.68 -2.59 -40.35
C ALA A 282 13.49 -3.11 -41.17
N SER A 283 13.76 -3.85 -42.27
CA SER A 283 12.71 -4.47 -43.08
C SER A 283 11.88 -5.50 -42.29
N LYS A 284 12.50 -6.27 -41.38
CA LYS A 284 11.77 -7.21 -40.53
C LYS A 284 10.84 -6.48 -39.54
N VAL A 285 11.30 -5.38 -38.94
CA VAL A 285 10.49 -4.55 -38.03
C VAL A 285 9.28 -3.96 -38.76
N GLU A 286 9.49 -3.43 -39.96
CA GLU A 286 8.41 -2.89 -40.81
C GLU A 286 7.41 -3.98 -41.20
N GLN A 287 7.89 -5.15 -41.63
CA GLN A 287 7.05 -6.29 -41.99
C GLN A 287 6.20 -6.76 -40.80
N TRP A 288 6.80 -6.88 -39.61
CA TRP A 288 6.07 -7.22 -38.39
C TRP A 288 4.97 -6.19 -38.09
N GLY A 289 5.28 -4.90 -38.23
CA GLY A 289 4.32 -3.81 -38.05
C GLY A 289 3.12 -3.92 -38.99
N GLN A 290 3.36 -4.17 -40.28
CA GLN A 290 2.31 -4.36 -41.29
C GLN A 290 1.43 -5.59 -40.97
N SER A 291 2.04 -6.73 -40.61
CA SER A 291 1.29 -7.93 -40.22
C SER A 291 0.46 -7.71 -38.95
N PHE A 292 0.94 -6.90 -38.00
CA PHE A 292 0.19 -6.53 -36.80
C PHE A 292 -0.97 -5.60 -37.11
N ASP A 293 -0.78 -4.59 -37.97
CA ASP A 293 -1.84 -3.67 -38.40
C ASP A 293 -2.97 -4.42 -39.15
N ASN A 294 -2.61 -5.41 -39.96
CA ASN A 294 -3.57 -6.31 -40.62
C ASN A 294 -4.39 -7.10 -39.59
N LEU A 295 -3.74 -7.71 -38.60
CA LEU A 295 -4.42 -8.42 -37.51
C LEU A 295 -5.41 -7.52 -36.76
N LEU A 296 -5.01 -6.28 -36.41
CA LEU A 296 -5.88 -5.33 -35.72
C LEU A 296 -7.09 -4.95 -36.58
N THR A 297 -6.89 -4.81 -37.89
CA THR A 297 -7.97 -4.53 -38.86
C THR A 297 -8.95 -5.70 -38.96
N GLU A 298 -8.45 -6.94 -39.05
CA GLU A 298 -9.28 -8.14 -39.08
C GLU A 298 -10.09 -8.33 -37.79
N LEU A 299 -9.46 -8.12 -36.63
CA LEU A 299 -10.14 -8.18 -35.33
C LEU A 299 -11.20 -7.07 -35.20
N GLY A 300 -10.92 -5.86 -35.68
CA GLY A 300 -11.89 -4.76 -35.69
C GLY A 300 -13.10 -5.02 -36.61
N ASN A 301 -12.86 -5.60 -37.77
CA ASN A 301 -13.91 -5.96 -38.74
C ASN A 301 -14.80 -7.13 -38.27
N SER A 302 -14.34 -7.92 -37.29
CA SER A 302 -15.12 -9.04 -36.72
C SER A 302 -16.34 -8.60 -35.88
N GLY A 303 -16.50 -7.29 -35.64
CA GLY A 303 -17.62 -6.73 -34.86
C GLY A 303 -17.56 -7.00 -33.37
N LYS A 304 -16.53 -7.70 -32.87
CA LYS A 304 -16.30 -7.92 -31.44
C LYS A 304 -15.58 -6.72 -30.82
N SER A 305 -16.11 -6.21 -29.71
CA SER A 305 -15.41 -5.19 -28.92
C SER A 305 -14.20 -5.82 -28.22
N PHE A 306 -13.05 -5.13 -28.27
CA PHE A 306 -11.85 -5.55 -27.55
C PHE A 306 -12.09 -5.59 -26.03
N SER A 307 -11.73 -6.71 -25.40
CA SER A 307 -11.75 -6.84 -23.95
C SER A 307 -10.72 -5.90 -23.29
N ALA A 308 -10.78 -5.75 -21.97
CA ALA A 308 -9.77 -4.99 -21.25
C ALA A 308 -8.36 -5.62 -21.40
N GLY A 309 -8.27 -6.96 -21.41
CA GLY A 309 -7.04 -7.69 -21.67
C GLY A 309 -6.50 -7.43 -23.08
N ASP A 310 -7.36 -7.48 -24.10
CA ASP A 310 -6.96 -7.20 -25.49
C ASP A 310 -6.39 -5.79 -25.63
N LYS A 311 -7.03 -4.79 -25.01
CA LYS A 311 -6.54 -3.39 -25.04
C LYS A 311 -5.16 -3.26 -24.40
N ARG A 312 -4.93 -3.93 -23.27
CA ARG A 312 -3.62 -3.95 -22.58
C ARG A 312 -2.56 -4.64 -23.44
N ALA A 313 -2.89 -5.78 -24.03
CA ALA A 313 -2.00 -6.53 -24.92
C ALA A 313 -1.61 -5.73 -26.17
N ILE A 314 -2.59 -5.10 -26.82
CA ILE A 314 -2.37 -4.25 -27.99
C ILE A 314 -1.46 -3.07 -27.62
N ALA A 315 -1.71 -2.39 -26.51
CA ALA A 315 -0.88 -1.29 -26.04
C ALA A 315 0.57 -1.76 -25.77
N LEU A 316 0.74 -2.89 -25.08
CA LEU A 316 2.04 -3.48 -24.82
C LEU A 316 2.82 -3.80 -26.12
N LEU A 317 2.15 -4.35 -27.13
CA LEU A 317 2.78 -4.67 -28.43
C LEU A 317 3.12 -3.39 -29.21
N GLN A 318 2.26 -2.36 -29.18
CA GLN A 318 2.54 -1.07 -29.82
C GLN A 318 3.74 -0.36 -29.17
N LEU A 319 3.87 -0.40 -27.84
CA LEU A 319 5.03 0.14 -27.14
C LEU A 319 6.33 -0.55 -27.59
N HIS A 320 6.33 -1.87 -27.76
CA HIS A 320 7.53 -2.61 -28.20
C HIS A 320 7.86 -2.32 -29.67
N ARG A 321 6.85 -2.21 -30.55
CA ARG A 321 7.03 -1.80 -31.94
C ARG A 321 7.73 -0.45 -32.03
N LYS A 322 7.21 0.57 -31.34
CA LYS A 322 7.79 1.92 -31.31
C LYS A 322 9.22 1.91 -30.80
N TYR A 323 9.48 1.13 -29.74
CA TYR A 323 10.83 0.95 -29.22
C TYR A 323 11.80 0.36 -30.25
N LEU A 324 11.37 -0.66 -31.02
CA LEU A 324 12.17 -1.25 -32.10
C LEU A 324 12.46 -0.24 -33.21
N GLU A 325 11.45 0.52 -33.66
CA GLU A 325 11.57 1.54 -34.71
C GLU A 325 12.60 2.63 -34.33
N ILE A 326 12.54 3.14 -33.10
CA ILE A 326 13.51 4.12 -32.58
C ILE A 326 14.94 3.55 -32.56
N ASN A 327 15.09 2.30 -32.13
CA ASN A 327 16.39 1.64 -32.07
C ASN A 327 16.97 1.33 -33.46
N VAL A 328 16.15 1.04 -34.48
CA VAL A 328 16.62 0.95 -35.87
C VAL A 328 17.28 2.26 -36.29
N ALA A 329 16.61 3.39 -36.04
CA ALA A 329 17.14 4.70 -36.39
C ALA A 329 18.47 5.01 -35.69
N LYS A 330 18.65 4.55 -34.44
CA LYS A 330 19.92 4.68 -33.70
C LYS A 330 21.09 4.01 -34.45
N TYR A 331 20.90 2.81 -34.99
CA TYR A 331 21.95 2.09 -35.70
C TYR A 331 22.25 2.70 -37.08
N LEU A 332 21.25 3.27 -37.76
CA LEU A 332 21.41 3.90 -39.07
C LEU A 332 21.97 5.33 -39.00
N HIS A 333 21.63 6.10 -37.97
CA HIS A 333 21.83 7.56 -37.96
C HIS A 333 22.41 8.13 -36.66
N GLY A 334 22.47 7.37 -35.56
CA GLY A 334 22.64 7.89 -34.21
C GLY A 334 24.00 7.65 -33.53
N GLN A 335 25.04 7.23 -34.25
CA GLN A 335 26.32 6.93 -33.60
C GLN A 335 27.07 8.20 -33.15
N GLY A 336 27.10 8.44 -31.83
CA GLY A 336 27.97 9.41 -31.17
C GLY A 336 27.35 10.76 -30.81
N ASP A 337 26.08 11.00 -31.15
CA ASP A 337 25.37 12.24 -30.82
C ASP A 337 24.42 12.04 -29.61
N PRO A 338 24.71 12.61 -28.43
CA PRO A 338 23.80 12.56 -27.28
C PRO A 338 22.44 13.22 -27.55
N CYS A 339 22.36 14.12 -28.53
CA CYS A 339 21.13 14.80 -28.95
C CYS A 339 20.29 13.99 -29.94
N PHE A 340 20.79 12.85 -30.42
CA PHE A 340 20.06 11.99 -31.34
C PHE A 340 18.65 11.64 -30.84
N TRP A 341 18.51 11.38 -29.54
CA TRP A 341 17.27 10.94 -28.91
C TRP A 341 16.17 12.00 -28.88
N ASP A 342 16.50 13.29 -28.95
CA ASP A 342 15.50 14.37 -28.89
C ASP A 342 14.53 14.36 -30.06
N ARG A 343 14.98 13.82 -31.20
CA ARG A 343 14.17 13.66 -32.40
C ARG A 343 13.00 12.71 -32.19
N PHE A 344 13.06 11.88 -31.14
CA PHE A 344 12.06 10.87 -30.81
C PHE A 344 11.24 11.23 -29.55
N THR A 345 11.25 12.50 -29.12
CA THR A 345 10.53 12.91 -27.91
C THR A 345 9.04 12.61 -27.98
N ALA A 346 8.42 12.80 -29.15
CA ALA A 346 6.99 12.51 -29.36
C ALA A 346 6.71 11.00 -29.30
N GLU A 347 7.58 10.20 -29.91
CA GLU A 347 7.47 8.74 -29.91
C GLU A 347 7.74 8.16 -28.52
N PHE A 348 8.64 8.75 -27.74
CA PHE A 348 8.81 8.42 -26.33
C PHE A 348 7.55 8.75 -25.52
N ASP A 349 6.86 9.85 -25.81
CA ASP A 349 5.58 10.18 -25.18
C ASP A 349 4.50 9.13 -25.51
N GLU A 350 4.40 8.71 -26.77
CA GLU A 350 3.51 7.63 -27.20
C GLU A 350 3.81 6.31 -26.49
N ILE A 351 5.09 5.95 -26.35
CA ILE A 351 5.53 4.76 -25.60
C ILE A 351 5.02 4.83 -24.15
N VAL A 352 5.13 5.98 -23.49
CA VAL A 352 4.63 6.16 -22.11
C VAL A 352 3.09 6.04 -22.06
N ASN A 353 2.37 6.56 -23.05
CA ASN A 353 0.91 6.41 -23.16
C ASN A 353 0.47 4.94 -23.34
N TYR A 354 1.19 4.19 -24.16
CA TYR A 354 0.96 2.76 -24.32
C TYR A 354 1.29 1.98 -23.04
N ALA A 355 2.39 2.31 -22.37
CA ALA A 355 2.75 1.69 -21.09
C ALA A 355 1.67 1.93 -20.03
N ALA A 356 1.16 3.16 -19.92
CA ALA A 356 0.08 3.49 -18.99
C ALA A 356 -1.21 2.70 -19.30
N THR A 357 -1.58 2.61 -20.58
CA THR A 357 -2.73 1.80 -21.01
C THR A 357 -2.53 0.31 -20.68
N ALA A 358 -1.32 -0.22 -20.89
CA ALA A 358 -0.99 -1.61 -20.55
C ALA A 358 -1.05 -1.84 -19.02
N ALA A 359 -0.57 -0.87 -18.23
CA ALA A 359 -0.70 -0.86 -16.77
C ALA A 359 -2.16 -0.71 -16.29
N GLY A 360 -3.12 -0.43 -17.19
CA GLY A 360 -4.53 -0.26 -16.85
C GLY A 360 -4.87 1.10 -16.27
N LEU A 361 -4.00 2.08 -16.50
CA LEU A 361 -4.24 3.46 -16.12
C LEU A 361 -5.22 4.11 -17.11
N ASP A 362 -6.06 5.01 -16.61
CA ASP A 362 -7.06 5.70 -17.40
C ASP A 362 -6.44 6.70 -18.39
N LYS A 363 -7.21 7.16 -19.38
CA LYS A 363 -6.70 8.12 -20.40
C LYS A 363 -6.27 9.47 -19.82
N ASN A 364 -6.68 9.76 -18.59
CA ASN A 364 -6.30 10.96 -17.84
C ASN A 364 -5.10 10.71 -16.93
N TYR A 365 -4.36 9.61 -17.09
CA TYR A 365 -3.23 9.32 -16.22
C TYR A 365 -2.10 10.40 -16.27
N THR A 366 -2.12 11.26 -17.29
CA THR A 366 -1.24 12.42 -17.44
C THR A 366 -1.66 13.61 -16.57
N GLN A 367 -2.93 13.67 -16.19
CA GLN A 367 -3.52 14.57 -15.19
C GLN A 367 -3.62 13.90 -13.83
N ARG A 368 -3.25 12.62 -13.75
CA ARG A 368 -3.22 11.84 -12.53
C ARG A 368 -2.30 12.54 -11.57
N ASN A 369 -2.85 12.89 -10.43
CA ASN A 369 -2.02 13.23 -9.32
C ASN A 369 -1.60 11.89 -8.73
N TRP A 370 -0.37 11.45 -9.03
CA TRP A 370 0.19 10.19 -8.52
C TRP A 370 0.23 10.11 -7.00
N ALA A 371 0.01 11.27 -6.35
CA ALA A 371 -0.33 11.34 -4.95
C ALA A 371 -1.80 10.93 -4.71
N ASN A 372 -2.78 11.48 -5.42
CA ASN A 372 -4.20 11.42 -5.03
C ASN A 372 -5.01 10.28 -5.64
N ASP A 373 -4.60 9.75 -6.78
CA ASP A 373 -5.35 8.72 -7.48
C ASP A 373 -4.95 7.34 -6.98
N SER A 374 -5.94 6.48 -6.68
CA SER A 374 -5.72 5.15 -6.11
C SER A 374 -4.56 4.43 -6.80
N PRO A 375 -3.62 3.80 -6.05
CA PRO A 375 -2.52 3.05 -6.64
C PRO A 375 -3.07 2.09 -7.70
N SER A 376 -2.40 2.00 -8.86
CA SER A 376 -2.72 0.86 -9.72
C SER A 376 -2.40 -0.41 -8.93
N GLU A 377 -3.25 -1.43 -9.03
CA GLU A 377 -2.94 -2.72 -8.40
C GLU A 377 -1.53 -3.13 -8.82
N ALA A 378 -0.62 -3.33 -7.86
CA ALA A 378 0.74 -3.78 -8.16
C ALA A 378 0.66 -5.11 -8.92
N TYR A 379 1.23 -5.18 -10.12
CA TYR A 379 1.20 -6.38 -10.93
C TYR A 379 2.52 -7.14 -10.78
N PHE A 380 2.43 -8.46 -10.68
CA PHE A 380 3.57 -9.34 -10.88
C PHE A 380 3.28 -10.24 -12.08
N HIS A 381 3.97 -10.03 -13.18
CA HIS A 381 3.80 -10.79 -14.41
C HIS A 381 5.12 -11.42 -14.86
N VAL A 382 5.02 -12.52 -15.61
CA VAL A 382 6.17 -13.32 -16.12
C VAL A 382 6.24 -13.34 -17.64
N ASP A 383 5.39 -12.54 -18.29
CA ASP A 383 5.40 -12.29 -19.74
C ASP A 383 6.11 -10.96 -20.05
N LEU A 384 6.39 -10.70 -21.33
CA LEU A 384 6.90 -9.44 -21.89
C LEU A 384 6.12 -8.25 -21.28
N GLY A 385 6.85 -7.24 -20.81
CA GLY A 385 6.30 -6.16 -19.99
C GLY A 385 6.81 -4.80 -20.44
N TYR A 386 6.28 -3.73 -19.88
CA TYR A 386 6.64 -2.37 -20.28
C TYR A 386 7.86 -1.81 -19.53
N THR A 387 8.29 -2.43 -18.42
CA THR A 387 9.36 -1.95 -17.53
C THR A 387 10.70 -1.73 -18.25
N SER A 388 11.14 -2.68 -19.08
CA SER A 388 12.42 -2.59 -19.80
C SER A 388 12.45 -1.45 -20.81
N VAL A 389 11.32 -1.18 -21.45
CA VAL A 389 11.14 -0.07 -22.38
C VAL A 389 11.07 1.25 -21.63
N LEU A 390 10.35 1.34 -20.51
CA LEU A 390 10.28 2.56 -19.70
C LEU A 390 11.64 2.96 -19.09
N VAL A 391 12.41 2.00 -18.57
CA VAL A 391 13.80 2.25 -18.12
C VAL A 391 14.62 2.85 -19.27
N SER A 392 14.44 2.32 -20.47
CA SER A 392 15.08 2.81 -21.68
C SER A 392 14.67 4.23 -22.06
N VAL A 393 13.39 4.59 -21.92
CA VAL A 393 12.87 5.95 -22.11
C VAL A 393 13.48 6.90 -21.08
N ILE A 394 13.46 6.52 -19.80
CA ILE A 394 13.96 7.34 -18.68
C ILE A 394 15.46 7.67 -18.84
N ALA A 395 16.23 6.71 -19.36
CA ALA A 395 17.66 6.85 -19.56
C ALA A 395 18.04 7.69 -20.80
N ARG A 396 17.17 7.76 -21.82
CA ARG A 396 17.51 8.31 -23.15
C ARG A 396 16.76 9.58 -23.53
N CYS A 397 15.48 9.69 -23.14
CA CYS A 397 14.70 10.89 -23.38
C CYS A 397 15.23 12.01 -22.48
N ARG A 398 15.51 13.19 -23.04
CA ARG A 398 15.98 14.35 -22.26
C ARG A 398 14.85 15.26 -21.79
N ASP A 399 13.64 15.08 -22.34
CA ASP A 399 12.46 15.83 -21.89
C ASP A 399 12.07 15.43 -20.46
N PRO A 400 12.08 16.38 -19.50
CA PRO A 400 11.82 16.07 -18.10
C PRO A 400 10.36 15.70 -17.82
N SER A 401 9.40 16.12 -18.66
CA SER A 401 7.98 15.78 -18.51
C SER A 401 7.74 14.31 -18.87
N VAL A 402 8.24 13.87 -20.03
CA VAL A 402 8.14 12.49 -20.50
C VAL A 402 8.84 11.54 -19.54
N ARG A 403 10.05 11.88 -19.07
CA ARG A 403 10.77 11.07 -18.08
C ARG A 403 10.01 10.90 -16.77
N ARG A 404 9.46 11.99 -16.22
CA ARG A 404 8.68 11.93 -14.97
C ARG A 404 7.43 11.10 -15.15
N ARG A 405 6.72 11.21 -16.29
CA ARG A 405 5.57 10.35 -16.60
C ARG A 405 5.96 8.87 -16.71
N ALA A 406 7.08 8.56 -17.36
CA ALA A 406 7.59 7.20 -17.42
C ALA A 406 7.91 6.63 -16.03
N ILE A 407 8.57 7.42 -15.17
CA ILE A 407 8.82 7.07 -13.76
C ILE A 407 7.49 6.87 -13.03
N ALA A 408 6.52 7.73 -13.25
CA ALA A 408 5.26 7.67 -12.53
C ALA A 408 4.42 6.44 -12.92
N VAL A 409 4.41 6.04 -14.20
CA VAL A 409 3.84 4.74 -14.62
C VAL A 409 4.55 3.57 -13.94
N MET A 410 5.87 3.64 -13.72
CA MET A 410 6.61 2.61 -12.97
C MET A 410 6.37 2.67 -11.44
N LEU A 411 6.17 3.85 -10.87
CA LEU A 411 5.93 4.06 -9.43
C LEU A 411 4.47 3.90 -9.02
N ALA A 412 3.56 3.81 -9.99
CA ALA A 412 2.16 3.44 -9.78
C ALA A 412 2.02 2.10 -9.02
N GLU A 413 3.09 1.30 -8.98
CA GLU A 413 3.22 0.06 -8.24
C GLU A 413 3.77 0.23 -6.79
N LEU A 414 4.07 1.46 -6.31
CA LEU A 414 4.88 1.69 -5.09
C LEU A 414 4.42 2.81 -4.14
N SER A 415 3.41 3.64 -4.46
CA SER A 415 2.97 4.72 -3.56
C SER A 415 1.86 4.26 -2.60
N SER A 416 2.18 4.04 -1.32
CA SER A 416 1.19 3.84 -0.25
C SER A 416 1.07 5.09 0.63
N PHE A 417 -0.16 5.53 0.88
CA PHE A 417 -0.49 6.43 2.00
C PHE A 417 -0.97 5.55 3.14
N GLY A 418 -0.41 5.72 4.34
CA GLY A 418 -0.81 4.94 5.50
C GLY A 418 -1.96 5.61 6.23
N GLU A 419 -3.21 5.25 5.90
CA GLU A 419 -4.30 5.42 6.86
C GLU A 419 -4.10 4.43 8.00
N VAL A 420 -4.17 4.93 9.22
CA VAL A 420 -4.08 4.13 10.43
C VAL A 420 -5.27 4.49 11.31
N PHE A 421 -5.97 3.47 11.78
CA PHE A 421 -7.05 3.65 12.74
C PHE A 421 -6.46 3.89 14.13
N ILE A 422 -6.98 4.89 14.81
CA ILE A 422 -6.61 5.24 16.19
C ILE A 422 -7.76 4.85 17.11
N ASN A 423 -7.48 4.13 18.19
CA ASN A 423 -8.52 3.66 19.11
C ASN A 423 -8.88 4.76 20.10
N ASN A 424 -10.16 4.97 20.34
CA ASN A 424 -10.67 5.87 21.35
C ASN A 424 -10.75 5.13 22.70
N GLU A 425 -9.81 5.41 23.61
CA GLU A 425 -9.81 4.85 24.97
C GLU A 425 -10.65 5.72 25.94
N LYS A 426 -11.46 6.64 25.41
CA LYS A 426 -12.27 7.67 26.08
C LYS A 426 -11.50 8.86 26.62
N TRP A 427 -10.30 8.66 27.15
CA TRP A 427 -9.48 9.72 27.75
C TRP A 427 -8.20 10.02 26.95
N LEU A 428 -7.86 9.18 25.98
CA LEU A 428 -6.84 9.45 24.97
C LEU A 428 -7.11 8.63 23.71
N TYR A 429 -6.35 8.91 22.65
CA TYR A 429 -6.35 8.14 21.42
C TYR A 429 -5.05 7.36 21.27
N THR A 430 -5.15 6.05 21.00
CA THR A 430 -4.01 5.16 20.85
C THR A 430 -3.83 4.63 19.45
N VAL A 431 -2.62 4.22 19.12
CA VAL A 431 -2.31 3.50 17.89
C VAL A 431 -1.38 2.33 18.20
N GLU A 432 -1.63 1.19 17.55
CA GLU A 432 -0.71 0.04 17.61
C GLU A 432 0.48 0.33 16.68
N ILE A 433 1.69 0.17 17.22
CA ILE A 433 2.93 0.20 16.46
C ILE A 433 3.69 -1.10 16.67
N ALA A 434 4.60 -1.44 15.77
CA ALA A 434 5.51 -2.57 15.94
C ALA A 434 6.97 -2.13 15.80
N ILE A 435 7.82 -2.53 16.74
CA ILE A 435 9.22 -2.12 16.81
C ILE A 435 10.13 -3.34 16.73
N GLY A 436 11.17 -3.27 15.91
CA GLY A 436 12.24 -4.27 15.85
C GLY A 436 12.07 -5.38 14.82
N ASN A 437 13.02 -6.32 14.85
CA ASN A 437 13.07 -7.47 13.95
C ASN A 437 13.46 -8.75 14.73
N PRO A 438 12.54 -9.70 14.96
CA PRO A 438 11.12 -9.68 14.58
C PRO A 438 10.35 -8.49 15.20
N PRO A 439 9.27 -8.00 14.55
CA PRO A 439 8.47 -6.89 15.07
C PRO A 439 7.78 -7.24 16.39
N GLN A 440 7.94 -6.37 17.39
CA GLN A 440 7.28 -6.42 18.69
C GLN A 440 6.20 -5.36 18.73
N LYS A 441 4.94 -5.80 18.82
CA LYS A 441 3.80 -4.88 18.91
C LYS A 441 3.78 -4.17 20.26
N THR A 442 3.33 -2.94 20.27
CA THR A 442 3.03 -2.16 21.47
C THR A 442 2.00 -1.09 21.13
N LEU A 443 1.49 -0.40 22.14
CA LEU A 443 0.47 0.63 22.00
C LEU A 443 1.06 1.96 22.47
N VAL A 444 0.81 3.03 21.71
CA VAL A 444 1.26 4.39 22.04
C VAL A 444 0.14 5.41 21.87
N GLN A 445 0.14 6.46 22.69
CA GLN A 445 -0.77 7.59 22.57
C GLN A 445 -0.39 8.44 21.34
N VAL A 446 -1.38 8.89 20.58
CA VAL A 446 -1.19 9.85 19.48
C VAL A 446 -1.21 11.25 20.06
N ASP A 447 -0.09 11.97 20.00
CA ASP A 447 0.07 13.24 20.70
C ASP A 447 0.66 14.32 19.78
N THR A 448 -0.16 15.28 19.37
CA THR A 448 0.30 16.44 18.58
C THR A 448 0.99 17.53 19.42
N GLY A 449 0.91 17.46 20.75
CA GLY A 449 1.52 18.39 21.70
C GLY A 449 2.97 18.06 22.08
N SER A 450 3.45 16.86 21.78
CA SER A 450 4.84 16.44 22.00
C SER A 450 5.50 15.88 20.73
N SER A 451 6.82 15.71 20.74
CA SER A 451 7.60 15.37 19.53
C SER A 451 8.21 13.97 19.54
N ASP A 452 8.54 13.43 20.71
CA ASP A 452 9.32 12.20 20.82
C ASP A 452 8.42 10.95 20.82
N LEU A 453 8.83 9.93 20.08
CA LEU A 453 8.27 8.58 20.23
C LEU A 453 8.97 7.87 21.40
N TRP A 454 8.21 7.32 22.35
CA TRP A 454 8.75 6.45 23.39
C TRP A 454 7.74 5.39 23.86
N VAL A 455 8.25 4.30 24.44
CA VAL A 455 7.49 3.10 24.85
C VAL A 455 7.87 2.65 26.27
N ASN A 456 7.15 1.65 26.79
CA ASN A 456 7.39 0.99 28.08
C ASN A 456 7.14 1.87 29.31
N ALA A 457 5.99 2.55 29.39
CA ALA A 457 5.57 3.27 30.59
C ALA A 457 5.65 2.42 31.88
N ASN A 458 5.96 3.06 33.00
CA ASN A 458 6.00 2.45 34.33
C ASN A 458 4.60 2.39 34.94
N CYS A 459 3.98 1.21 34.87
CA CYS A 459 2.61 0.99 35.34
C CYS A 459 2.42 1.23 36.84
N SER A 460 3.45 1.03 37.67
CA SER A 460 3.36 1.33 39.12
C SER A 460 3.20 2.83 39.42
N SER A 461 3.43 3.69 38.43
CA SER A 461 3.26 5.15 38.52
C SER A 461 2.09 5.68 37.70
N ALA A 462 1.39 4.79 36.99
CA ALA A 462 0.22 5.14 36.21
C ALA A 462 -0.93 5.49 37.18
N PRO A 463 -1.81 6.44 36.82
CA PRO A 463 -3.01 6.71 37.60
C PRO A 463 -3.87 5.44 37.75
N ALA A 464 -4.50 5.24 38.90
CA ALA A 464 -5.39 4.09 39.13
C ALA A 464 -6.81 4.36 38.61
N GLU A 465 -7.13 5.65 38.41
CA GLU A 465 -8.44 6.10 37.98
C GLU A 465 -8.73 5.67 36.54
N PHE A 466 -10.01 5.34 36.28
CA PHE A 466 -10.53 5.02 34.95
C PHE A 466 -9.87 3.81 34.24
N GLY A 467 -9.22 2.92 34.99
CA GLY A 467 -8.62 1.70 34.41
C GLY A 467 -7.25 1.91 33.77
N GLN A 468 -6.59 3.04 34.05
CA GLN A 468 -5.34 3.44 33.42
C GLN A 468 -4.17 2.53 33.77
N GLN A 469 -4.08 2.10 35.05
CA GLN A 469 -3.06 1.15 35.47
C GLN A 469 -3.27 -0.23 34.82
N GLU A 470 -4.51 -0.72 34.76
CA GLU A 470 -4.86 -1.97 34.10
C GLU A 470 -4.52 -1.93 32.61
N LEU A 471 -4.83 -0.83 31.92
CA LEU A 471 -4.42 -0.63 30.52
C LEU A 471 -2.90 -0.72 30.39
N CYS A 472 -2.14 -0.05 31.26
CA CYS A 472 -0.68 -0.11 31.22
C CYS A 472 -0.15 -1.53 31.34
N GLU A 473 -0.74 -2.33 32.24
CA GLU A 473 -0.34 -3.72 32.48
C GLU A 473 -0.68 -4.64 31.29
N GLU A 474 -1.72 -4.32 30.52
CA GLU A 474 -2.11 -5.04 29.29
C GLU A 474 -1.26 -4.67 28.07
N VAL A 475 -0.67 -3.46 28.03
CA VAL A 475 0.13 -2.99 26.89
C VAL A 475 1.42 -3.83 26.75
N PRO A 476 1.63 -4.51 25.60
CA PRO A 476 2.85 -5.27 25.38
C PRO A 476 4.08 -4.35 25.40
N ARG A 477 5.16 -4.80 26.05
CA ARG A 477 6.40 -4.03 26.20
C ARG A 477 7.45 -4.43 25.17
N PHE A 478 8.21 -3.45 24.70
CA PHE A 478 9.35 -3.67 23.81
C PHE A 478 10.57 -4.16 24.61
N ASP A 479 11.20 -5.25 24.16
CA ASP A 479 12.50 -5.72 24.67
C ASP A 479 13.55 -5.64 23.55
N HIS A 480 14.50 -4.73 23.70
CA HIS A 480 15.56 -4.51 22.71
C HIS A 480 16.40 -5.77 22.44
N ARG A 481 16.51 -6.69 23.40
CA ARG A 481 17.29 -7.94 23.27
C ARG A 481 16.62 -8.96 22.35
N LEU A 482 15.32 -8.81 22.11
CA LEU A 482 14.56 -9.67 21.22
C LEU A 482 14.54 -9.16 19.77
N SER A 483 15.10 -7.98 19.50
CA SER A 483 15.24 -7.42 18.16
C SER A 483 16.69 -7.49 17.69
N ASN A 484 16.93 -8.13 16.55
CA ASN A 484 18.26 -8.24 15.95
C ASN A 484 18.72 -6.96 15.24
N SER A 485 17.81 -6.00 15.01
CA SER A 485 18.08 -4.71 14.37
C SER A 485 18.19 -3.56 15.37
N SER A 486 17.96 -3.82 16.66
CA SER A 486 18.02 -2.81 17.70
C SER A 486 19.45 -2.36 17.95
N LYS A 487 19.63 -1.03 18.05
CA LYS A 487 20.88 -0.39 18.45
C LYS A 487 20.62 0.54 19.61
N GLY A 488 21.43 0.43 20.65
CA GLY A 488 21.35 1.32 21.81
C GLY A 488 21.65 0.60 23.13
N PRO A 489 21.55 1.31 24.26
CA PRO A 489 21.13 2.72 24.32
C PRO A 489 22.20 3.66 23.72
N LEU A 490 21.75 4.69 23.00
CA LEU A 490 22.58 5.71 22.35
C LEU A 490 22.71 6.99 23.20
N GLY A 491 22.07 7.00 24.36
CA GLY A 491 21.96 8.11 25.29
C GLY A 491 20.67 8.01 26.10
N SER A 492 20.42 8.97 26.98
CA SER A 492 19.18 9.05 27.76
C SER A 492 18.64 10.47 27.75
N LYS A 493 17.32 10.63 27.87
CA LYS A 493 16.61 11.91 27.83
C LYS A 493 15.50 11.94 28.88
N LEU A 494 15.34 13.06 29.57
CA LEU A 494 14.16 13.32 30.40
C LEU A 494 13.12 14.03 29.55
N LEU A 495 11.93 13.43 29.44
CA LEU A 495 10.76 13.98 28.78
C LEU A 495 9.78 14.46 29.84
N GLY A 496 9.35 15.72 29.73
CA GLY A 496 8.35 16.31 30.62
C GLY A 496 7.10 16.70 29.84
N TYR A 497 5.93 16.45 30.43
CA TYR A 497 4.61 16.75 29.88
C TYR A 497 3.83 17.58 30.90
N GLY A 498 2.98 18.48 30.41
CA GLY A 498 2.26 19.45 31.24
C GLY A 498 3.13 20.64 31.67
N SER A 499 2.63 21.44 32.63
CA SER A 499 3.33 22.62 33.14
C SER A 499 3.08 22.81 34.65
N GLY A 500 4.01 23.43 35.37
CA GLY A 500 3.85 23.71 36.80
C GLY A 500 3.90 22.46 37.67
N ASP A 501 2.93 22.30 38.58
CA ASP A 501 2.85 21.16 39.52
C ASP A 501 2.31 19.86 38.87
N GLU A 502 1.81 19.92 37.63
CA GLU A 502 1.26 18.81 36.83
C GLU A 502 2.33 18.03 36.03
N LEU A 503 3.59 18.02 36.46
CA LEU A 503 4.69 17.41 35.70
C LEU A 503 4.60 15.88 35.66
N ASN A 504 3.96 15.38 34.60
CA ASN A 504 4.11 14.02 34.12
C ASN A 504 5.41 13.91 33.32
N GLY A 505 5.98 12.70 33.21
CA GLY A 505 7.25 12.57 32.53
C GLY A 505 7.74 11.15 32.35
N ALA A 506 8.78 11.02 31.54
CA ALA A 506 9.48 9.76 31.29
C ALA A 506 10.99 10.00 31.22
N LEU A 507 11.75 9.21 31.96
CA LEU A 507 13.19 9.07 31.74
C LEU A 507 13.39 7.92 30.75
N VAL A 508 13.83 8.26 29.54
CA VAL A 508 13.96 7.30 28.44
C VAL A 508 15.41 7.08 28.06
N ASP A 509 15.74 5.83 27.76
CA ASP A 509 16.97 5.46 27.07
C ASP A 509 16.69 5.42 25.57
N ILE A 510 17.52 6.08 24.78
CA ILE A 510 17.32 6.23 23.34
C ILE A 510 17.83 4.99 22.61
N TYR A 511 16.95 4.34 21.87
CA TYR A 511 17.29 3.25 20.96
C TYR A 511 17.01 3.66 19.52
N GLN A 512 17.61 2.92 18.60
CA GLN A 512 17.36 3.00 17.17
C GLN A 512 16.92 1.63 16.66
N ASP A 513 15.79 1.56 15.97
CA ASP A 513 15.29 0.33 15.36
C ASP A 513 14.29 0.63 14.22
N THR A 514 13.73 -0.40 13.60
CA THR A 514 12.62 -0.26 12.64
C THR A 514 11.30 -0.09 13.39
N VAL A 515 10.58 0.99 13.13
CA VAL A 515 9.23 1.25 13.64
C VAL A 515 8.23 1.07 12.50
N THR A 516 7.16 0.31 12.75
CA THR A 516 6.08 0.03 11.80
C THR A 516 4.78 0.59 12.35
N ILE A 517 4.04 1.36 11.54
CA ILE A 517 2.77 2.00 11.90
C ILE A 517 1.80 1.74 10.75
N GLY A 518 0.80 0.89 10.96
CA GLY A 518 0.02 0.32 9.86
C GLY A 518 0.93 -0.34 8.82
N ASP A 519 0.87 0.15 7.58
CA ASP A 519 1.70 -0.32 6.47
C ASP A 519 3.02 0.46 6.30
N ILE A 520 3.20 1.57 7.03
CA ILE A 520 4.40 2.40 6.95
C ILE A 520 5.50 1.79 7.81
N LYS A 521 6.69 1.58 7.22
CA LYS A 521 7.90 1.19 7.94
C LYS A 521 8.97 2.27 7.88
N VAL A 522 9.38 2.71 9.06
CA VAL A 522 10.43 3.70 9.26
C VAL A 522 11.66 3.00 9.82
N ARG A 523 12.67 2.81 8.97
CA ARG A 523 13.92 2.13 9.36
C ARG A 523 14.81 3.07 10.16
N ASN A 524 15.60 2.52 11.07
CA ASN A 524 16.57 3.29 11.87
C ASN A 524 15.92 4.49 12.61
N GLN A 525 14.64 4.40 12.97
CA GLN A 525 13.95 5.42 13.74
C GLN A 525 14.51 5.43 15.16
N MET A 526 14.84 6.60 15.68
CA MET A 526 15.17 6.76 17.10
C MET A 526 13.92 6.92 17.93
N PHE A 527 13.88 6.25 19.08
CA PHE A 527 12.78 6.31 20.02
C PHE A 527 13.27 6.04 21.44
N GLY A 528 12.51 6.48 22.43
CA GLY A 528 12.79 6.24 23.83
C GLY A 528 12.23 4.90 24.33
N VAL A 529 12.99 4.19 25.15
CA VAL A 529 12.49 3.11 26.00
C VAL A 529 12.53 3.62 27.43
N ALA A 530 11.38 3.78 28.07
CA ALA A 530 11.32 4.32 29.42
C ALA A 530 11.96 3.36 30.43
N SER A 531 12.97 3.87 31.13
CA SER A 531 13.50 3.25 32.36
C SER A 531 12.61 3.60 33.56
N ASN A 532 11.95 4.76 33.51
CA ASN A 532 10.94 5.19 34.46
C ASN A 532 9.97 6.18 33.80
N SER A 533 8.73 6.23 34.27
CA SER A 533 7.78 7.28 33.95
C SER A 533 6.96 7.64 35.18
N ARG A 534 6.18 8.73 35.11
CA ARG A 534 5.27 9.19 36.16
C ARG A 534 4.00 9.73 35.53
N GLY A 535 2.85 9.27 36.02
CA GLY A 535 1.53 9.78 35.65
C GLY A 535 1.13 9.49 34.20
N LEU A 536 1.82 8.54 33.54
CA LEU A 536 1.59 8.16 32.16
C LEU A 536 1.36 6.64 32.08
N PRO A 537 0.17 6.17 31.68
CA PRO A 537 -0.16 4.75 31.56
C PRO A 537 0.40 4.08 30.29
N ILE A 538 0.82 4.84 29.30
CA ILE A 538 1.22 4.34 27.98
C ILE A 538 2.32 5.24 27.40
N GLY A 539 3.16 4.67 26.54
CA GLY A 539 4.15 5.44 25.76
C GLY A 539 3.48 6.41 24.80
N ILE A 540 4.22 7.39 24.29
CA ILE A 540 3.66 8.44 23.43
C ILE A 540 4.34 8.41 22.07
N MET A 541 3.56 8.56 21.00
CA MET A 541 4.01 8.88 19.65
C MET A 541 3.80 10.37 19.42
N GLY A 542 4.83 11.15 19.72
CA GLY A 542 4.82 12.59 19.47
C GLY A 542 4.77 12.91 17.98
N LEU A 543 3.83 13.76 17.59
CA LEU A 543 3.61 14.28 16.24
C LEU A 543 3.78 15.80 16.14
N GLY A 544 4.20 16.46 17.21
CA GLY A 544 4.53 17.88 17.26
C GLY A 544 5.96 18.19 16.78
N PRO A 545 6.28 19.47 16.53
CA PRO A 545 7.63 19.92 16.19
C PRO A 545 8.63 19.66 17.33
N GLY A 546 9.92 19.52 17.02
CA GLY A 546 10.95 19.11 17.99
C GLY A 546 11.16 20.08 19.15
N PHE A 547 11.68 19.57 20.28
CA PHE A 547 11.88 20.27 21.56
C PHE A 547 12.59 21.64 21.50
N ASN A 548 13.40 21.90 20.47
CA ASN A 548 14.00 23.22 20.22
C ASN A 548 12.95 24.25 19.73
N GLY A 549 11.68 23.85 19.61
CA GLY A 549 10.65 24.58 18.92
C GLY A 549 11.04 24.80 17.46
N SER A 550 11.50 23.79 16.74
CA SER A 550 11.87 23.93 15.33
C SER A 550 11.10 22.95 14.46
N PHE A 551 10.63 23.46 13.32
CA PHE A 551 10.13 22.65 12.20
C PHE A 551 11.26 22.17 11.28
N ALA A 552 12.52 22.55 11.56
CA ALA A 552 13.68 22.06 10.82
C ALA A 552 13.97 20.61 11.22
N VAL A 553 14.34 19.81 10.21
CA VAL A 553 14.80 18.44 10.40
C VAL A 553 16.05 18.45 11.27
N ASN A 554 16.05 17.65 12.34
CA ASN A 554 17.25 17.36 13.11
C ASN A 554 17.91 16.09 12.54
N GLU A 555 18.93 16.24 11.71
CA GLU A 555 19.62 15.10 11.09
C GLU A 555 20.28 14.15 12.11
N SER A 556 20.62 14.66 13.31
CA SER A 556 21.23 13.85 14.38
C SER A 556 20.20 13.11 15.23
N HIS A 557 18.93 13.55 15.23
CA HIS A 557 17.83 12.89 15.93
C HIS A 557 16.49 13.13 15.20
N PRO A 558 16.28 12.51 14.02
CA PRO A 558 15.08 12.76 13.24
C PRO A 558 13.83 12.25 13.97
N LEU A 559 12.80 13.11 14.01
CA LEU A 559 11.48 12.75 14.51
C LEU A 559 10.82 11.74 13.56
N LEU A 560 9.75 11.10 14.01
CA LEU A 560 9.05 10.08 13.23
C LEU A 560 8.61 10.61 11.85
N LEU A 561 7.98 11.78 11.82
CA LEU A 561 7.50 12.40 10.58
C LEU A 561 8.65 12.80 9.65
N ASP A 562 9.78 13.26 10.20
CA ASP A 562 10.99 13.57 9.42
C ASP A 562 11.53 12.30 8.77
N SER A 563 11.68 11.23 9.54
CA SER A 563 12.17 9.94 9.03
C SER A 563 11.25 9.35 7.96
N MET A 564 9.93 9.49 8.08
CA MET A 564 8.98 9.07 7.05
C MET A 564 9.23 9.83 5.74
N ALA A 565 9.41 11.15 5.80
CA ALA A 565 9.66 11.96 4.62
C ALA A 565 11.04 11.67 4.00
N ILE A 566 12.10 11.59 4.82
CA ILE A 566 13.47 11.26 4.37
C ILE A 566 13.52 9.91 3.66
N GLN A 567 12.73 8.93 4.13
CA GLN A 567 12.68 7.58 3.56
C GLN A 567 11.69 7.45 2.39
N GLY A 568 11.01 8.53 1.99
CA GLY A 568 10.06 8.54 0.89
C GLY A 568 8.75 7.81 1.19
N ALA A 569 8.44 7.55 2.47
CA ALA A 569 7.15 6.98 2.87
C ALA A 569 6.00 8.00 2.76
N ILE A 570 6.33 9.30 2.85
CA ILE A 570 5.44 10.42 2.58
C ILE A 570 6.17 11.46 1.73
N THR A 571 5.44 12.17 0.87
CA THR A 571 6.01 13.18 -0.03
C THR A 571 6.37 14.48 0.68
N SER A 572 5.50 14.92 1.59
CA SER A 572 5.70 16.09 2.47
C SER A 572 5.44 15.69 3.91
N ARG A 573 6.04 16.41 4.87
CA ARG A 573 5.83 16.22 6.31
C ARG A 573 4.46 16.75 6.71
N VAL A 574 3.44 15.98 6.34
CA VAL A 574 2.04 16.32 6.53
C VAL A 574 1.31 15.10 7.08
N TYR A 575 0.37 15.33 7.99
CA TYR A 575 -0.58 14.30 8.41
C TYR A 575 -1.94 14.93 8.69
N SER A 576 -3.00 14.13 8.56
CA SER A 576 -4.36 14.53 8.89
C SER A 576 -4.96 13.69 10.00
N LEU A 577 -5.79 14.33 10.82
CA LEU A 577 -6.37 13.76 12.03
C LEU A 577 -7.88 13.93 12.01
N ALA A 578 -8.59 12.81 12.21
CA ALA A 578 -10.02 12.76 12.44
C ALA A 578 -10.28 11.87 13.66
N LEU A 579 -10.56 12.45 14.82
CA LEU A 579 -10.75 11.68 16.05
C LEU A 579 -12.06 10.87 16.08
N GLY A 580 -13.02 11.19 15.20
CA GLY A 580 -14.38 10.69 15.30
C GLY A 580 -15.17 11.36 16.42
N THR A 581 -16.35 10.85 16.73
CA THR A 581 -17.18 11.33 17.83
C THR A 581 -16.77 10.71 19.17
N ALA A 582 -17.22 11.27 20.29
CA ALA A 582 -16.94 10.74 21.63
C ALA A 582 -17.45 9.29 21.82
N ASP A 583 -18.45 8.88 21.03
CA ASP A 583 -19.05 7.54 21.07
C ASP A 583 -18.42 6.57 20.05
N ASP A 584 -17.63 7.08 19.09
CA ASP A 584 -16.94 6.23 18.12
C ASP A 584 -15.79 5.47 18.77
N LYS A 585 -15.62 4.21 18.36
CA LYS A 585 -14.53 3.36 18.88
C LYS A 585 -13.18 3.72 18.29
N GLN A 586 -13.17 4.32 17.10
CA GLN A 586 -11.96 4.58 16.34
C GLN A 586 -12.08 5.90 15.57
N GLY A 587 -10.98 6.64 15.53
CA GLY A 587 -10.72 7.70 14.58
C GLY A 587 -9.76 7.24 13.47
N SER A 588 -9.28 8.19 12.67
CA SER A 588 -8.23 7.96 11.68
C SER A 588 -7.12 9.00 11.74
N LEU A 589 -5.92 8.52 11.44
CA LEU A 589 -4.69 9.29 11.25
C LEU A 589 -4.13 8.92 9.88
N ILE A 590 -3.85 9.89 9.03
CA ILE A 590 -3.30 9.64 7.68
C ILE A 590 -1.99 10.41 7.52
N PHE A 591 -0.90 9.70 7.28
CA PHE A 591 0.39 10.32 6.96
C PHE A 591 0.47 10.60 5.45
N GLY A 592 0.86 11.81 5.08
CA GLY A 592 1.04 12.23 3.69
C GLY A 592 -0.26 12.37 2.89
N GLY A 593 -1.43 12.42 3.55
CA GLY A 593 -2.73 12.49 2.88
C GLY A 593 -3.85 13.04 3.75
N LEU A 594 -5.02 13.22 3.13
CA LEU A 594 -6.28 13.67 3.73
C LEU A 594 -7.46 12.84 3.21
N ASP A 595 -8.60 12.86 3.89
CA ASP A 595 -9.82 12.14 3.51
C ASP A 595 -10.98 13.11 3.30
N LYS A 596 -11.47 13.22 2.06
CA LYS A 596 -12.60 14.08 1.68
C LYS A 596 -13.92 13.66 2.32
N GLY A 597 -14.00 12.44 2.86
CA GLY A 597 -15.16 11.92 3.56
C GLY A 597 -15.24 12.29 5.04
N ARG A 598 -14.27 13.04 5.58
CA ARG A 598 -14.13 13.29 7.04
C ARG A 598 -14.38 14.73 7.47
N PHE A 599 -14.75 15.61 6.55
CA PHE A 599 -15.05 17.01 6.86
C PHE A 599 -16.22 17.54 6.02
N PHE A 600 -16.76 18.71 6.33
CA PHE A 600 -17.72 19.43 5.48
C PHE A 600 -17.05 20.59 4.73
N GLY A 601 -17.57 20.90 3.54
CA GLY A 601 -17.14 22.07 2.77
C GLY A 601 -15.69 21.96 2.30
N THR A 602 -14.88 22.96 2.63
CA THR A 602 -13.48 23.09 2.20
C THR A 602 -12.60 23.37 3.42
N LEU A 603 -11.32 23.00 3.35
CA LEU A 603 -10.39 23.22 4.44
C LEU A 603 -9.90 24.67 4.48
N TYR A 604 -10.03 25.33 5.63
CA TYR A 604 -9.50 26.66 5.87
C TYR A 604 -8.02 26.58 6.25
N LYS A 605 -7.17 27.27 5.49
CA LYS A 605 -5.72 27.34 5.72
C LYS A 605 -5.40 28.50 6.68
N THR A 606 -4.70 28.21 7.77
CA THR A 606 -4.23 29.20 8.74
C THR A 606 -2.76 28.96 9.10
N PRO A 607 -1.93 30.00 9.26
CA PRO A 607 -0.51 29.83 9.58
C PRO A 607 -0.32 29.33 11.02
N ILE A 608 0.69 28.48 11.20
CA ILE A 608 1.19 28.14 12.53
C ILE A 608 1.92 29.35 13.10
N VAL A 609 1.47 29.83 14.26
CA VAL A 609 2.05 30.95 14.99
C VAL A 609 2.86 30.46 16.20
N LYS A 610 3.66 31.35 16.78
CA LYS A 610 4.39 31.03 18.03
C LYS A 610 3.41 30.83 19.19
N SER A 611 3.71 29.86 20.05
CA SER A 611 3.01 29.72 21.33
C SER A 611 3.37 30.86 22.28
N ARG A 612 2.58 31.04 23.34
CA ARG A 612 2.70 32.18 24.26
C ARG A 612 4.04 32.25 24.98
N ASP A 613 4.69 31.10 25.19
CA ASP A 613 6.04 30.97 25.74
C ASP A 613 7.17 31.10 24.68
N GLY A 614 6.84 31.42 23.42
CA GLY A 614 7.80 31.56 22.32
C GLY A 614 8.21 30.25 21.65
N GLY A 615 7.73 29.10 22.15
CA GLY A 615 7.92 27.79 21.55
C GLY A 615 7.33 27.69 20.13
N SER A 616 7.81 26.73 19.35
CA SER A 616 7.07 26.28 18.18
C SER A 616 6.25 25.08 18.59
N ARG A 617 4.94 25.29 18.68
CA ARG A 617 3.93 24.25 18.85
C ARG A 617 2.97 24.36 17.66
N LEU A 618 2.04 23.41 17.54
CA LEU A 618 0.97 23.46 16.55
C LEU A 618 -0.11 24.43 17.02
N THR A 619 0.25 25.71 17.00
CA THR A 619 -0.53 26.81 17.56
C THR A 619 -1.07 27.70 16.44
N ILE A 620 -2.32 28.10 16.57
CA ILE A 620 -3.03 28.95 15.60
C ILE A 620 -3.78 30.08 16.33
N ASN A 621 -4.19 31.10 15.57
CA ASN A 621 -5.07 32.14 16.07
C ASN A 621 -6.53 31.83 15.74
N ILE A 622 -7.44 32.11 16.67
CA ILE A 622 -8.90 32.12 16.42
C ILE A 622 -9.45 33.54 16.49
N SER A 623 -10.50 33.83 15.72
CA SER A 623 -11.11 35.16 15.62
C SER A 623 -12.12 35.44 16.73
N SER A 624 -12.95 34.45 17.08
CA SER A 624 -13.98 34.61 18.11
C SER A 624 -14.41 33.28 18.68
N ILE A 625 -14.93 33.31 19.90
CA ILE A 625 -15.53 32.17 20.59
C ILE A 625 -16.90 32.56 21.15
N GLY A 626 -17.83 31.62 21.12
CA GLY A 626 -19.15 31.76 21.72
C GLY A 626 -19.72 30.40 22.12
N ALA A 627 -20.82 30.40 22.85
CA ALA A 627 -21.54 29.16 23.16
C ALA A 627 -23.05 29.34 23.04
N ASP A 628 -23.73 28.26 22.66
CA ASP A 628 -25.16 28.06 22.82
C ASP A 628 -25.36 27.01 23.91
N GLY A 629 -25.93 27.41 25.05
CA GLY A 629 -26.25 26.52 26.17
C GLY A 629 -27.45 25.60 25.92
N GLY A 630 -27.92 25.49 24.68
CA GLY A 630 -29.06 24.67 24.27
C GLY A 630 -30.38 25.40 24.21
N ASN A 631 -30.35 26.73 24.16
CA ASN A 631 -31.53 27.58 23.99
C ASN A 631 -31.70 28.06 22.53
N GLY A 632 -30.79 27.70 21.62
CA GLY A 632 -30.84 28.07 20.21
C GLY A 632 -30.27 29.47 19.93
N SER A 633 -29.59 30.09 20.90
CA SER A 633 -28.96 31.40 20.77
C SER A 633 -27.49 31.34 21.17
N THR A 634 -26.60 31.64 20.23
CA THR A 634 -25.16 31.73 20.49
C THR A 634 -24.82 33.06 21.15
N LYS A 635 -24.26 32.99 22.36
CA LYS A 635 -23.66 34.13 23.06
C LYS A 635 -22.17 34.20 22.74
N ALA A 636 -21.71 35.34 22.24
CA ALA A 636 -20.29 35.58 22.02
C ALA A 636 -19.58 35.96 23.33
N TYR A 637 -18.34 35.50 23.51
CA TYR A 637 -17.51 35.84 24.66
C TYR A 637 -16.38 36.80 24.27
N PRO A 638 -16.00 37.73 25.15
CA PRO A 638 -14.79 38.54 24.96
C PRO A 638 -13.55 37.64 24.92
N LEU A 639 -12.85 37.61 23.79
CA LEU A 639 -11.62 36.84 23.60
C LEU A 639 -10.42 37.79 23.64
N LYS A 640 -9.66 37.76 24.74
CA LYS A 640 -8.46 38.60 24.90
C LYS A 640 -7.21 37.95 24.31
N ASP A 641 -7.11 36.63 24.42
CA ASP A 641 -6.02 35.84 23.88
C ASP A 641 -6.55 34.90 22.80
N THR A 642 -6.07 35.11 21.58
CA THR A 642 -6.49 34.36 20.38
C THR A 642 -5.62 33.13 20.14
N ASN A 643 -4.58 32.89 20.94
CA ASN A 643 -3.54 31.90 20.69
C ASN A 643 -3.91 30.53 21.29
N PHE A 644 -4.19 29.55 20.43
CA PHE A 644 -4.63 28.21 20.83
C PHE A 644 -3.71 27.13 20.26
N HIS A 645 -3.22 26.23 21.12
CA HIS A 645 -2.48 25.05 20.71
C HIS A 645 -3.45 23.89 20.41
N LEU A 646 -3.31 23.23 19.27
CA LEU A 646 -4.06 22.03 18.92
C LEU A 646 -3.32 20.78 19.41
N ASP A 647 -3.93 20.04 20.34
CA ASP A 647 -3.23 19.01 21.10
C ASP A 647 -4.09 17.75 21.34
N SER A 648 -3.87 16.68 20.57
CA SER A 648 -4.49 15.37 20.80
C SER A 648 -3.95 14.64 22.04
N GLY A 649 -2.91 15.17 22.67
CA GLY A 649 -2.37 14.70 23.93
C GLY A 649 -3.19 15.11 25.16
N HIS A 650 -4.13 16.06 25.00
CA HIS A 650 -4.98 16.57 26.08
C HIS A 650 -6.45 16.14 25.92
N THR A 651 -7.00 15.48 26.93
CA THR A 651 -8.41 15.05 26.95
C THR A 651 -9.38 16.24 26.93
N PHE A 652 -9.14 17.24 27.79
CA PHE A 652 -9.95 18.44 27.92
C PHE A 652 -9.26 19.64 27.27
N SER A 653 -10.06 20.58 26.79
CA SER A 653 -9.55 21.86 26.29
C SER A 653 -9.22 22.77 27.48
N LYS A 654 -8.10 23.49 27.42
CA LYS A 654 -7.68 24.44 28.46
C LYS A 654 -7.95 25.86 27.98
N LEU A 655 -8.82 26.58 28.67
CA LEU A 655 -9.20 27.96 28.34
C LEU A 655 -8.81 28.90 29.49
N ASN A 656 -8.49 30.16 29.19
CA ASN A 656 -8.21 31.13 30.25
C ASN A 656 -9.40 31.22 31.21
N LYS A 657 -9.10 31.31 32.50
CA LYS A 657 -10.06 31.17 33.60
C LYS A 657 -11.30 32.04 33.41
N GLU A 658 -11.16 33.31 33.05
CA GLU A 658 -12.30 34.21 32.88
C GLU A 658 -13.24 33.79 31.73
N LEU A 659 -12.69 33.18 30.67
CA LEU A 659 -13.46 32.66 29.54
C LEU A 659 -14.13 31.33 29.93
N ALA A 660 -13.38 30.41 30.54
CA ALA A 660 -13.89 29.13 31.02
C ALA A 660 -15.06 29.33 32.00
N GLU A 661 -14.89 30.20 32.99
CA GLU A 661 -15.93 30.49 33.99
C GLU A 661 -17.18 31.16 33.39
N GLN A 662 -17.05 31.94 32.31
CA GLN A 662 -18.21 32.46 31.58
C GLN A 662 -19.00 31.34 30.91
N ILE A 663 -18.29 30.41 30.25
CA ILE A 663 -18.90 29.22 29.64
C ILE A 663 -19.58 28.37 30.72
N PHE A 664 -18.88 28.08 31.83
CA PHE A 664 -19.42 27.30 32.94
C PHE A 664 -20.72 27.89 33.50
N ARG A 665 -20.78 29.21 33.73
CA ARG A 665 -22.01 29.87 34.18
C ARG A 665 -23.17 29.71 33.18
N ASP A 666 -22.89 29.82 31.89
CA ASP A 666 -23.94 29.76 30.87
C ASP A 666 -24.44 28.33 30.60
N VAL A 667 -23.60 27.31 30.81
CA VAL A 667 -23.99 25.90 30.71
C VAL A 667 -24.45 25.30 32.04
N GLY A 668 -24.47 26.09 33.12
CA GLY A 668 -24.88 25.66 34.45
C GLY A 668 -23.92 24.67 35.12
N ALA A 669 -22.62 24.78 34.83
CA ALA A 669 -21.60 23.93 35.42
C ALA A 669 -21.14 24.44 36.79
N GLU A 670 -20.99 23.52 37.74
CA GLU A 670 -20.53 23.81 39.10
C GLU A 670 -19.26 23.03 39.43
N LEU A 671 -18.30 23.68 40.09
CA LEU A 671 -17.06 23.02 40.49
C LEU A 671 -17.34 22.03 41.63
N ASP A 672 -17.12 20.76 41.36
CA ASP A 672 -16.97 19.76 42.40
C ASP A 672 -15.56 19.86 42.98
N ARG A 673 -15.45 20.25 44.25
CA ARG A 673 -14.14 20.48 44.90
C ARG A 673 -13.40 19.20 45.24
N GLU A 674 -14.10 18.07 45.32
CA GLU A 674 -13.49 16.78 45.63
C GLU A 674 -12.95 16.15 44.35
N LEU A 675 -13.71 16.22 43.26
CA LEU A 675 -13.32 15.68 41.96
C LEU A 675 -12.43 16.64 41.15
N GLY A 676 -12.48 17.93 41.45
CA GLY A 676 -11.72 18.97 40.72
C GLY A 676 -12.28 19.33 39.35
N PHE A 677 -13.44 18.78 38.97
CA PHE A 677 -14.09 18.99 37.68
C PHE A 677 -15.33 19.89 37.78
N TYR A 678 -15.65 20.58 36.68
CA TYR A 678 -16.88 21.35 36.55
C TYR A 678 -18.00 20.44 36.04
N MET A 679 -18.94 20.11 36.94
CA MET A 679 -19.99 19.13 36.74
C MET A 679 -21.27 19.75 36.18
N VAL A 680 -21.99 19.00 35.35
CA VAL A 680 -23.28 19.39 34.76
C VAL A 680 -24.31 18.24 34.85
N ASP A 681 -25.59 18.53 34.67
CA ASP A 681 -26.59 17.48 34.42
C ASP A 681 -26.25 16.74 33.13
N CYS A 682 -26.11 15.42 33.20
CA CYS A 682 -25.83 14.57 32.05
C CYS A 682 -26.81 14.73 30.88
N LYS A 683 -28.05 15.17 31.12
CA LYS A 683 -29.02 15.47 30.07
C LYS A 683 -28.54 16.57 29.13
N LEU A 684 -27.70 17.49 29.60
CA LEU A 684 -27.15 18.58 28.80
C LEU A 684 -26.39 18.05 27.57
N ARG A 685 -25.77 16.88 27.68
CA ARG A 685 -25.05 16.21 26.59
C ARG A 685 -25.91 16.01 25.34
N ASP A 686 -27.20 15.75 25.52
CA ASP A 686 -28.15 15.47 24.43
C ASP A 686 -28.87 16.73 23.92
N HIS A 687 -28.61 17.90 24.51
CA HIS A 687 -29.19 19.16 24.03
C HIS A 687 -28.52 19.61 22.72
N ALA A 688 -29.27 20.35 21.90
CA ALA A 688 -28.70 21.10 20.80
C ALA A 688 -27.77 22.21 21.34
N GLY A 689 -26.94 22.79 20.48
CA GLY A 689 -25.98 23.82 20.89
C GLY A 689 -24.61 23.25 21.24
N GLY A 690 -23.77 24.10 21.83
CA GLY A 690 -22.38 23.82 22.12
C GLY A 690 -21.46 25.02 21.91
N LEU A 691 -20.16 24.77 21.82
CA LEU A 691 -19.13 25.80 21.67
C LEU A 691 -18.93 26.12 20.18
N VAL A 692 -18.85 27.39 19.84
CA VAL A 692 -18.69 27.88 18.46
C VAL A 692 -17.39 28.67 18.38
N LEU A 693 -16.47 28.21 17.53
CA LEU A 693 -15.17 28.83 17.32
C LEU A 693 -15.05 29.30 15.87
N ASN A 694 -14.72 30.57 15.67
CA ASN A 694 -14.47 31.13 14.35
C ASN A 694 -12.97 31.26 14.12
N PHE A 695 -12.46 30.65 13.05
CA PHE A 695 -11.04 30.65 12.70
C PHE A 695 -10.66 31.76 11.71
N GLY A 696 -11.64 32.44 11.09
CA GLY A 696 -11.44 33.46 10.05
C GLY A 696 -12.19 33.11 8.75
N GLU A 697 -12.45 34.12 7.91
CA GLU A 697 -13.14 33.98 6.60
C GLU A 697 -14.46 33.19 6.63
N ASN A 698 -15.23 33.32 7.73
CA ASN A 698 -16.47 32.57 8.02
C ASN A 698 -16.29 31.06 8.25
N THR A 699 -15.07 30.60 8.53
CA THR A 699 -14.80 29.22 8.96
C THR A 699 -15.19 29.05 10.42
N ILE A 700 -16.32 28.40 10.64
CA ILE A 700 -16.88 28.16 11.97
C ILE A 700 -16.81 26.66 12.27
N ILE A 701 -16.25 26.32 13.42
CA ILE A 701 -16.32 24.98 14.01
C ILE A 701 -17.30 25.02 15.17
N THR A 702 -18.33 24.20 15.09
CA THR A 702 -19.30 23.97 16.16
C THR A 702 -18.96 22.66 16.86
N VAL A 703 -18.58 22.76 18.12
CA VAL A 703 -18.38 21.63 19.03
C VAL A 703 -19.72 21.37 19.73
N PRO A 704 -20.47 20.33 19.36
CA PRO A 704 -21.77 20.07 19.99
C PRO A 704 -21.58 19.66 21.45
N LEU A 705 -22.59 19.92 22.29
CA LEU A 705 -22.57 19.54 23.72
C LEU A 705 -22.25 18.06 23.93
N ARG A 706 -22.62 17.17 23.00
CA ARG A 706 -22.26 15.75 23.05
C ARG A 706 -20.76 15.48 23.08
N GLU A 707 -19.98 16.31 22.39
CA GLU A 707 -18.51 16.21 22.33
C GLU A 707 -17.84 16.96 23.48
N LEU A 708 -18.46 18.05 23.92
CA LEU A 708 -17.98 18.90 25.01
C LEU A 708 -18.23 18.29 26.39
N ILE A 709 -19.33 17.57 26.59
CA ILE A 709 -19.68 16.97 27.88
C ILE A 709 -19.06 15.57 27.99
N TYR A 710 -18.07 15.45 28.86
CA TYR A 710 -17.41 14.20 29.18
C TYR A 710 -18.26 13.38 30.16
N THR A 711 -18.34 12.06 29.95
CA THR A 711 -19.19 11.18 30.76
C THR A 711 -18.40 9.99 31.29
N ALA A 712 -18.39 9.80 32.60
CA ALA A 712 -17.73 8.67 33.24
C ALA A 712 -18.49 8.23 34.48
N GLN A 713 -18.76 6.92 34.59
CA GLN A 713 -19.42 6.29 35.75
C GLN A 713 -20.76 6.96 36.16
N GLY A 714 -21.49 7.53 35.20
CA GLY A 714 -22.76 8.23 35.46
C GLY A 714 -22.61 9.69 35.90
N LEU A 715 -21.39 10.20 35.99
CA LEU A 715 -21.07 11.61 36.22
C LEU A 715 -20.74 12.31 34.89
N CYS A 716 -21.06 13.60 34.81
CA CYS A 716 -20.84 14.40 33.60
C CYS A 716 -20.13 15.70 33.93
N ALA A 717 -19.02 15.94 33.24
CA ALA A 717 -18.19 17.13 33.40
C ALA A 717 -18.12 17.90 32.07
N VAL A 718 -17.95 19.22 32.14
CA VAL A 718 -17.58 20.01 30.97
C VAL A 718 -16.13 19.69 30.62
N GLY A 719 -15.87 19.31 29.37
CA GLY A 719 -14.55 18.99 28.83
C GLY A 719 -13.67 20.22 28.59
N VAL A 720 -13.72 21.17 29.53
CA VAL A 720 -12.96 22.41 29.57
C VAL A 720 -12.38 22.59 30.97
N GLU A 721 -11.11 22.94 31.04
CA GLU A 721 -10.41 23.26 32.29
C GLU A 721 -9.96 24.73 32.27
N PRO A 722 -10.12 25.46 33.39
CA PRO A 722 -9.60 26.82 33.50
C PRO A 722 -8.08 26.80 33.68
N VAL A 723 -7.37 27.63 32.92
CA VAL A 723 -5.96 27.95 33.16
C VAL A 723 -5.76 29.41 33.56
N GLU A 724 -4.71 29.68 34.33
CA GLU A 724 -4.36 31.05 34.73
C GLU A 724 -4.11 31.94 33.51
N GLU A 725 -4.48 33.21 33.62
CA GLU A 725 -4.21 34.19 32.57
C GLU A 725 -2.70 34.27 32.27
N GLY A 726 -2.35 34.29 30.99
CA GLY A 726 -0.96 34.24 30.55
C GLY A 726 -0.41 32.84 30.28
N LYS A 727 -1.11 31.77 30.70
CA LYS A 727 -0.76 30.39 30.32
C LYS A 727 -1.25 30.08 28.89
N GLN A 728 -0.68 29.04 28.29
CA GLN A 728 -1.05 28.61 26.95
C GLN A 728 -2.45 27.96 26.97
N GLN A 729 -3.36 28.46 26.13
CA GLN A 729 -4.65 27.82 25.90
C GLN A 729 -4.49 26.64 24.93
N ILE A 730 -5.28 25.59 25.14
CA ILE A 730 -5.21 24.32 24.42
C ILE A 730 -6.60 23.91 23.94
N LEU A 731 -6.71 23.52 22.68
CA LEU A 731 -7.87 22.82 22.14
C LEU A 731 -7.53 21.34 22.07
N GLY A 732 -8.04 20.59 23.05
CA GLY A 732 -7.80 19.16 23.22
C GLY A 732 -8.80 18.29 22.46
N ASP A 733 -8.89 17.02 22.83
CA ASP A 733 -9.82 16.04 22.22
C ASP A 733 -11.27 16.51 22.27
N SER A 734 -11.68 17.20 23.36
CA SER A 734 -13.04 17.77 23.49
C SER A 734 -13.40 18.76 22.38
N PHE A 735 -12.40 19.40 21.75
CA PHE A 735 -12.58 20.20 20.55
C PHE A 735 -12.26 19.40 19.27
N LEU A 736 -11.14 18.68 19.24
CA LEU A 736 -10.61 18.03 18.04
C LEU A 736 -11.55 16.97 17.47
N ARG A 737 -12.45 16.38 18.27
CA ARG A 737 -13.52 15.50 17.76
C ARG A 737 -14.51 16.20 16.82
N ALA A 738 -14.70 17.50 16.98
CA ALA A 738 -15.56 18.31 16.11
C ALA A 738 -14.83 18.88 14.88
N ALA A 739 -13.51 18.68 14.76
CA ALA A 739 -12.70 19.21 13.69
C ALA A 739 -11.98 18.11 12.89
N TYR A 740 -11.86 18.32 11.59
CA TYR A 740 -10.90 17.61 10.77
C TYR A 740 -9.69 18.52 10.56
N VAL A 741 -8.51 18.04 10.90
CA VAL A 741 -7.30 18.88 10.93
C VAL A 741 -6.20 18.24 10.10
N VAL A 742 -5.57 19.02 9.22
CA VAL A 742 -4.37 18.65 8.48
C VAL A 742 -3.22 19.54 8.96
N PHE A 743 -2.14 18.93 9.43
CA PHE A 743 -0.96 19.60 9.94
C PHE A 743 0.14 19.57 8.90
N ASP A 744 0.48 20.72 8.32
CA ASP A 744 1.49 20.87 7.28
C ASP A 744 2.77 21.50 7.84
N PHE A 745 3.77 20.66 8.13
CA PHE A 745 5.02 21.10 8.73
C PHE A 745 5.92 21.83 7.73
N ASP A 746 5.90 21.39 6.47
CA ASP A 746 6.77 21.95 5.43
C ASP A 746 6.39 23.38 5.09
N ASN A 747 5.08 23.66 5.06
CA ASN A 747 4.57 25.01 4.78
C ASN A 747 4.16 25.78 6.03
N LYS A 748 4.28 25.17 7.22
CA LYS A 748 3.93 25.75 8.53
C LYS A 748 2.49 26.24 8.59
N ASN A 749 1.56 25.42 8.12
CA ASN A 749 0.13 25.73 8.12
C ASN A 749 -0.66 24.62 8.82
N VAL A 750 -1.82 25.00 9.33
CA VAL A 750 -2.89 24.07 9.67
C VAL A 750 -4.03 24.29 8.69
N HIS A 751 -4.63 23.21 8.24
CA HIS A 751 -5.86 23.23 7.47
C HIS A 751 -6.98 22.62 8.30
N ILE A 752 -8.09 23.34 8.48
CA ILE A 752 -9.15 22.92 9.39
C ILE A 752 -10.53 23.05 8.76
N ALA A 753 -11.41 22.10 9.03
CA ALA A 753 -12.82 22.15 8.69
C ALA A 753 -13.67 21.43 9.73
N GLN A 754 -14.99 21.66 9.71
CA GLN A 754 -15.92 20.93 10.57
C GLN A 754 -15.84 19.43 10.25
N ALA A 755 -15.64 18.60 11.28
CA ALA A 755 -15.61 17.15 11.12
C ALA A 755 -16.93 16.61 10.57
N ALA A 756 -16.83 15.59 9.74
CA ALA A 756 -17.95 14.86 9.18
C ALA A 756 -17.59 13.37 9.09
N ASN A 757 -18.58 12.53 8.79
CA ASN A 757 -18.34 11.14 8.51
C ASN A 757 -19.26 10.66 7.40
N CYS A 758 -18.74 10.62 6.17
CA CYS A 758 -19.43 10.16 4.98
C CYS A 758 -18.52 9.23 4.17
N THR A 759 -18.80 9.04 2.86
CA THR A 759 -18.01 8.17 2.01
C THR A 759 -16.56 8.65 1.94
N SER A 760 -15.66 7.83 2.48
CA SER A 760 -14.21 8.07 2.48
C SER A 760 -13.65 8.12 1.06
N GLU A 761 -12.77 9.08 0.82
CA GLU A 761 -11.95 9.22 -0.38
C GLU A 761 -10.63 9.87 0.04
N ILE A 762 -9.60 9.04 0.18
CA ILE A 762 -8.27 9.49 0.56
C ILE A 762 -7.58 10.10 -0.65
N VAL A 763 -7.05 11.30 -0.44
CA VAL A 763 -6.32 12.12 -1.39
C VAL A 763 -4.96 12.37 -0.75
N ALA A 764 -3.88 12.05 -1.43
CA ALA A 764 -2.58 12.38 -0.87
C ALA A 764 -2.21 13.85 -1.00
N ILE A 765 -1.06 14.16 -0.44
CA ILE A 765 -0.52 15.49 -0.36
C ILE A 765 0.82 15.45 -1.10
N GLY A 766 0.95 16.37 -2.07
CA GLY A 766 2.10 16.47 -2.96
C GLY A 766 3.32 17.10 -2.29
N ALA A 767 4.17 17.76 -3.06
CA ALA A 767 5.29 18.58 -2.57
C ALA A 767 5.12 20.05 -2.96
N GLY A 768 5.80 20.96 -2.25
CA GLY A 768 5.87 22.39 -2.58
C GLY A 768 5.09 23.29 -1.61
N SER A 769 5.05 24.59 -1.93
CA SER A 769 4.58 25.69 -1.06
C SER A 769 3.09 25.64 -0.68
N ASP A 770 2.31 24.80 -1.37
CA ASP A 770 0.89 24.56 -1.16
C ASP A 770 0.58 23.08 -1.40
N ALA A 771 1.39 22.21 -0.78
CA ALA A 771 1.32 20.76 -0.97
C ALA A 771 -0.06 20.18 -0.64
N VAL A 772 -0.75 20.75 0.37
CA VAL A 772 -2.11 20.39 0.74
C VAL A 772 -3.08 20.95 -0.30
N PRO A 773 -3.76 20.09 -1.10
CA PRO A 773 -4.61 20.56 -2.17
C PRO A 773 -5.88 21.22 -1.64
N SER A 774 -6.36 22.25 -2.33
CA SER A 774 -7.69 22.82 -2.09
C SER A 774 -8.76 21.85 -2.60
N VAL A 775 -9.23 20.97 -1.72
CA VAL A 775 -10.27 19.98 -2.01
C VAL A 775 -11.61 20.34 -1.38
N THR A 776 -12.68 19.96 -2.06
CA THR A 776 -14.05 20.01 -1.53
C THR A 776 -14.42 18.63 -1.00
N SER A 777 -15.06 18.61 0.17
CA SER A 777 -15.61 17.43 0.82
C SER A 777 -16.61 16.65 -0.04
N ASN A 778 -16.70 15.34 0.21
CA ASN A 778 -17.76 14.47 -0.32
C ASN A 778 -19.07 14.54 0.50
N CYS A 779 -19.00 15.11 1.70
CA CYS A 779 -20.12 15.18 2.62
C CYS A 779 -21.03 16.34 2.27
N GLN A 780 -22.33 16.06 2.13
CA GLN A 780 -23.32 17.11 1.96
C GLN A 780 -23.42 17.91 3.26
N ALA A 781 -23.18 19.23 3.18
CA ALA A 781 -23.35 20.10 4.32
C ALA A 781 -24.77 19.93 4.89
N PRO A 782 -24.93 19.75 6.22
CA PRO A 782 -26.24 19.85 6.81
C PRO A 782 -26.76 21.24 6.52
N GLY A 783 -28.02 21.36 6.08
CA GLY A 783 -28.67 22.65 5.83
C GLY A 783 -28.85 23.43 7.13
N PHE A 784 -27.78 24.00 7.66
CA PHE A 784 -27.83 25.00 8.71
C PHE A 784 -28.12 26.33 8.04
N GLY A 785 -29.29 26.91 8.34
CA GLY A 785 -29.62 28.26 7.95
C GLY A 785 -28.53 29.23 8.40
N GLU A 786 -28.23 30.21 7.56
CA GLU A 786 -27.25 31.27 7.84
C GLU A 786 -27.34 31.75 9.29
N PHE A 787 -26.34 31.42 10.11
CA PHE A 787 -26.15 32.02 11.42
C PHE A 787 -25.75 33.49 11.21
N LYS A 788 -26.74 34.38 11.22
CA LYS A 788 -26.48 35.82 11.25
C LYS A 788 -25.95 36.18 12.62
N MET A 789 -24.64 36.45 12.72
CA MET A 789 -24.09 37.24 13.82
C MET A 789 -24.78 38.60 13.79
N GLY A 790 -25.65 38.86 14.77
CA GLY A 790 -26.26 40.17 14.95
C GLY A 790 -25.18 41.19 15.32
N ALA A 791 -24.66 41.91 14.32
CA ALA A 791 -23.94 43.15 14.56
C ALA A 791 -24.93 44.15 15.19
N LYS A 792 -24.78 44.42 16.48
CA LYS A 792 -25.31 45.66 17.06
C LYS A 792 -24.15 46.66 17.10
N SER A 793 -24.30 47.68 16.26
CA SER A 793 -23.57 48.96 16.29
C SER A 793 -23.60 49.63 17.65
#